data_AF-A0A316SE53-F1
#
_entry.id   AF-A0A316SE53-F1
#
_cell.length_a   1.000
_cell.length_b   1.000
_cell.length_c   1.000
_cell.angle_alpha   90.00
_cell.angle_beta   90.00
_cell.angle_gamma   90.00
#
_symmetry.space_group_name_H-M   'P 1'
#
loop_
_entity.id
_entity.type
_entity.pdbx_description
1 polymer ?
#
loop_
_entity_poly.entity_id
_entity_poly.type
_entity_poly.pdbx_seq_one_letter_code
_entity_poly.pdbx_strand_id
1 'polypeptide(L)'
;MFKANKELLTKINKRMKQKLLTLFVLLVTAMTAFADDATGSGVATKDHNGEALAENQYVNYSYKFTEDNGNVTMTVTSTNPAAIQDWSSGGLNGETYDGKRTWTGLKTGYVLKIKLWWAIAGGRAVSDEITYTVKGTEAAPDTEVPVMVKAEATTIYDTKATLTLNATDNSNGALTYTVTIGENSYTVTGNADTDVTIDITGLTPETAYTLAVTAKDKAGNESSAKELTFTTKKDYILTAPRKPTIASDAITFIYDENKDVKYTLPNWGQSGQAEVKNVEGSPILHLTNFNYQGMEFEDQDMKEMNMVHIDILARKITRDIRFNPIFRGPKEQPYTIMTPTDPIDQWKPVDIPLAAFDNMDFTQEKVFQFKFDHNDNNGVTDDVYITNLYFYNNGQADGMTITTENQVSTVWGDITAADVDKINKANAMAIDLTKVTTIAADVNITPLHENAIIIVKGTANDNTPNSKYDAIKDMKNVVVLGTDGWYRPVNQLVMTDIPGEPLWKGEGINKEWISTEKIGWKLTRTIKAGAHASICLPSGYVIKTIPDGLSVWQPTSYNKETGISFNHKTDEISGNFPFVIRNTTEKDIELAISNEGNINFKNLIADTANKYQLGSSEGTSVWFCGNFEEALETDGTQWIIKNEGFNASIVKAKGVKISPFRAYFTGIPEGTPEKLNFNDKETTGITNVNAAESNDDTLYNLAGQKVNAAYKGIVIKNGKKYIVK
;
A
#
# COMPACT_ATOMS: atom_id res chain seq x y z
N MET A 1 107.00 12.39 -46.17
CA MET A 1 106.30 13.25 -45.17
C MET A 1 104.85 13.63 -45.53
N PHE A 2 104.42 13.63 -46.80
CA PHE A 2 103.05 14.01 -47.18
C PHE A 2 101.93 12.94 -46.99
N LYS A 3 102.29 11.68 -46.70
CA LYS A 3 101.30 10.59 -46.49
C LYS A 3 100.75 10.54 -45.05
N ALA A 4 101.55 10.97 -44.06
CA ALA A 4 101.16 10.95 -42.64
C ALA A 4 100.21 12.10 -42.24
N ASN A 5 100.31 13.28 -42.88
CA ASN A 5 99.43 14.42 -42.57
C ASN A 5 98.01 14.29 -43.16
N LYS A 6 97.82 13.52 -44.23
CA LYS A 6 96.49 13.32 -44.83
C LYS A 6 95.61 12.37 -43.99
N GLU A 7 96.21 11.36 -43.35
CA GLU A 7 95.51 10.48 -42.42
C GLU A 7 95.18 11.16 -41.07
N LEU A 8 96.05 12.06 -40.59
CA LEU A 8 95.81 12.81 -39.36
C LEU A 8 94.64 13.80 -39.53
N LEU A 9 94.59 14.57 -40.63
CA LEU A 9 93.47 15.47 -40.92
C LEU A 9 92.15 14.72 -41.13
N THR A 10 92.16 13.55 -41.75
CA THR A 10 90.95 12.74 -41.99
C THR A 10 90.41 12.13 -40.69
N LYS A 11 91.30 11.71 -39.77
CA LYS A 11 90.93 11.23 -38.42
C LYS A 11 90.43 12.35 -37.50
N ILE A 12 91.03 13.55 -37.57
CA ILE A 12 90.59 14.73 -36.81
C ILE A 12 89.20 15.20 -37.28
N ASN A 13 88.95 15.24 -38.60
CA ASN A 13 87.65 15.66 -39.15
C ASN A 13 86.52 14.66 -38.86
N LYS A 14 86.83 13.35 -38.82
CA LYS A 14 85.87 12.30 -38.44
C LYS A 14 85.55 12.33 -36.94
N ARG A 15 86.55 12.51 -36.07
CA ARG A 15 86.33 12.67 -34.61
C ARG A 15 85.60 13.95 -34.25
N MET A 16 85.85 15.07 -34.94
CA MET A 16 85.13 16.33 -34.71
C MET A 16 83.67 16.24 -35.18
N LYS A 17 83.40 15.68 -36.36
CA LYS A 17 82.01 15.45 -36.83
C LYS A 17 81.25 14.48 -35.94
N GLN A 18 81.91 13.44 -35.45
CA GLN A 18 81.28 12.48 -34.54
C GLN A 18 81.02 13.10 -33.17
N LYS A 19 81.94 13.92 -32.63
CA LYS A 19 81.69 14.69 -31.39
C LYS A 19 80.62 15.77 -31.56
N LEU A 20 80.56 16.46 -32.71
CA LEU A 20 79.49 17.42 -33.01
C LEU A 20 78.15 16.72 -33.16
N LEU A 21 78.08 15.58 -33.83
CA LEU A 21 76.86 14.78 -33.98
C LEU A 21 76.41 14.19 -32.65
N THR A 22 77.33 13.70 -31.82
CA THR A 22 77.02 13.23 -30.46
C THR A 22 76.57 14.37 -29.56
N LEU A 23 77.15 15.58 -29.69
CA LEU A 23 76.72 16.77 -28.94
C LEU A 23 75.37 17.30 -29.44
N PHE A 24 75.09 17.26 -30.75
CA PHE A 24 73.81 17.65 -31.35
C PHE A 24 72.72 16.64 -31.01
N VAL A 25 73.01 15.33 -31.04
CA VAL A 25 72.10 14.29 -30.57
C VAL A 25 71.88 14.43 -29.06
N LEU A 26 72.90 14.67 -28.22
CA LEU A 26 72.70 14.95 -26.80
C LEU A 26 71.89 16.23 -26.54
N LEU A 27 72.10 17.30 -27.31
CA LEU A 27 71.31 18.54 -27.22
C LEU A 27 69.87 18.35 -27.68
N VAL A 28 69.62 17.60 -28.75
CA VAL A 28 68.26 17.28 -29.23
C VAL A 28 67.56 16.32 -28.26
N THR A 29 68.27 15.32 -27.73
CA THR A 29 67.73 14.37 -26.73
C THR A 29 67.46 15.06 -25.38
N ALA A 30 68.30 16.04 -25.00
CA ALA A 30 68.09 16.87 -23.82
C ALA A 30 66.97 17.90 -24.02
N MET A 31 66.83 18.50 -25.21
CA MET A 31 65.71 19.40 -25.53
C MET A 31 64.36 18.66 -25.58
N THR A 32 64.33 17.38 -26.01
CA THR A 32 63.13 16.54 -25.92
C THR A 32 62.81 16.05 -24.50
N ALA A 33 63.79 16.05 -23.59
CA ALA A 33 63.58 15.68 -22.19
C ALA A 33 63.08 16.85 -21.30
N PHE A 34 63.02 18.08 -21.84
CA PHE A 34 62.51 19.27 -21.16
C PHE A 34 61.29 19.91 -21.84
N ALA A 35 60.68 19.24 -22.82
CA ALA A 35 59.30 19.57 -23.17
C ALA A 35 58.45 19.15 -21.97
N ASP A 36 57.80 20.11 -21.32
CA ASP A 36 56.84 19.87 -20.26
C ASP A 36 55.67 19.08 -20.86
N ASP A 37 55.76 17.75 -20.86
CA ASP A 37 54.74 16.84 -21.39
C ASP A 37 53.41 16.98 -20.65
N ALA A 38 53.42 17.70 -19.51
CA ALA A 38 52.25 18.12 -18.79
C ALA A 38 51.51 19.30 -19.43
N THR A 39 52.00 19.97 -20.49
CA THR A 39 51.23 20.98 -21.22
C THR A 39 51.44 20.91 -22.73
N GLY A 40 50.43 21.29 -23.52
CA GLY A 40 50.56 21.34 -24.96
C GLY A 40 49.41 22.05 -25.66
N SER A 41 49.51 22.19 -26.98
CA SER A 41 48.47 22.76 -27.82
C SER A 41 48.52 22.18 -29.23
N GLY A 42 47.42 22.30 -29.96
CA GLY A 42 47.30 21.79 -31.31
C GLY A 42 46.08 22.35 -32.05
N VAL A 43 45.95 21.93 -33.31
CA VAL A 43 44.83 22.27 -34.18
C VAL A 43 44.27 20.98 -34.77
N ALA A 44 43.02 20.68 -34.45
CA ALA A 44 42.31 19.55 -35.04
C ALA A 44 41.90 19.92 -36.48
N THR A 45 42.59 19.33 -37.46
CA THR A 45 42.42 19.61 -38.89
C THR A 45 41.81 18.45 -39.67
N LYS A 46 41.51 17.34 -38.99
CA LYS A 46 41.00 16.11 -39.60
C LYS A 46 39.76 15.59 -38.89
N ASP A 47 38.96 14.83 -39.61
CA ASP A 47 37.82 14.10 -39.05
C ASP A 47 38.23 12.75 -38.44
N HIS A 48 37.25 12.00 -37.90
CA HIS A 48 37.47 10.69 -37.29
C HIS A 48 37.95 9.59 -38.26
N ASN A 49 37.81 9.80 -39.57
CA ASN A 49 38.32 8.91 -40.62
C ASN A 49 39.71 9.33 -41.10
N GLY A 50 40.23 10.46 -40.63
CA GLY A 50 41.53 11.01 -41.00
C GLY A 50 41.50 11.91 -42.24
N GLU A 51 40.31 12.26 -42.74
CA GLU A 51 40.12 13.17 -43.87
C GLU A 51 40.28 14.62 -43.45
N ALA A 52 40.79 15.47 -44.34
CA ALA A 52 41.02 16.89 -44.05
C ALA A 52 39.71 17.67 -43.93
N LEU A 53 39.61 18.51 -42.90
CA LEU A 53 38.49 19.43 -42.68
C LEU A 53 38.68 20.73 -43.47
N ALA A 54 37.59 21.47 -43.71
CA ALA A 54 37.71 22.84 -44.20
C ALA A 54 38.30 23.75 -43.10
N GLU A 55 39.06 24.78 -43.48
CA GLU A 55 39.77 25.66 -42.52
C GLU A 55 38.84 26.32 -41.50
N ASN A 56 37.59 26.61 -41.88
CA ASN A 56 36.57 27.19 -40.99
C ASN A 56 36.02 26.20 -39.95
N GLN A 57 36.43 24.93 -40.01
CA GLN A 57 36.06 23.86 -39.07
C GLN A 57 37.21 23.45 -38.16
N TYR A 58 38.38 24.07 -38.28
CA TYR A 58 39.53 23.77 -37.43
C TYR A 58 39.28 24.15 -35.98
N VAL A 59 39.63 23.24 -35.06
CA VAL A 59 39.51 23.49 -33.62
C VAL A 59 40.90 23.68 -33.03
N ASN A 60 41.20 24.90 -32.59
CA ASN A 60 42.40 25.17 -31.80
C ASN A 60 42.14 24.74 -30.35
N TYR A 61 43.09 24.00 -29.77
CA TYR A 61 43.02 23.54 -28.39
C TYR A 61 44.38 23.64 -27.68
N SER A 62 44.32 23.77 -26.36
CA SER A 62 45.44 23.57 -25.45
C SER A 62 45.04 22.61 -24.34
N TYR A 63 46.01 21.93 -23.75
CA TYR A 63 45.80 21.00 -22.66
C TYR A 63 46.88 21.11 -21.60
N LYS A 64 46.52 20.69 -20.39
CA LYS A 64 47.42 20.58 -19.23
C LYS A 64 47.10 19.32 -18.44
N PHE A 65 48.10 18.52 -18.14
CA PHE A 65 48.05 17.46 -17.15
C PHE A 65 48.52 17.97 -15.78
N THR A 66 47.84 17.51 -14.74
CA THR A 66 48.24 17.69 -13.34
C THR A 66 48.10 16.36 -12.63
N GLU A 67 49.06 16.03 -11.77
CA GLU A 67 48.97 14.87 -10.89
C GLU A 67 48.77 15.35 -9.45
N ASP A 68 47.73 14.84 -8.80
CA ASP A 68 47.43 15.13 -7.41
C ASP A 68 46.82 13.90 -6.75
N ASN A 69 47.30 13.53 -5.57
CA ASN A 69 46.86 12.36 -4.81
C ASN A 69 46.71 11.06 -5.65
N GLY A 70 47.70 10.70 -6.47
CA GLY A 70 47.65 9.49 -7.30
C GLY A 70 46.68 9.54 -8.49
N ASN A 71 46.05 10.69 -8.72
CA ASN A 71 45.13 10.91 -9.83
C ASN A 71 45.78 11.79 -10.89
N VAL A 72 45.62 11.42 -12.15
CA VAL A 72 46.07 12.21 -13.30
C VAL A 72 44.86 12.96 -13.84
N THR A 73 44.93 14.29 -13.90
CA THR A 73 43.86 15.13 -14.45
C THR A 73 44.34 15.89 -15.68
N MET A 74 43.65 15.74 -16.81
CA MET A 74 43.84 16.59 -17.99
C MET A 74 42.78 17.69 -18.03
N THR A 75 43.20 18.93 -18.16
CA THR A 75 42.36 20.09 -18.45
C THR A 75 42.60 20.53 -19.89
N VAL A 76 41.55 20.75 -20.66
CA VAL A 76 41.56 21.14 -22.08
C VAL A 76 40.80 22.44 -22.24
N THR A 77 41.42 23.40 -22.92
CA THR A 77 40.79 24.64 -23.36
C THR A 77 40.72 24.62 -24.88
N SER A 78 39.58 24.96 -25.47
CA SER A 78 39.45 24.98 -26.93
C SER A 78 38.56 26.12 -27.42
N THR A 79 38.69 26.43 -28.71
CA THR A 79 37.85 27.41 -29.43
C THR A 79 36.39 26.96 -29.56
N ASN A 80 36.07 25.69 -29.28
CA ASN A 80 34.71 25.16 -29.26
C ASN A 80 34.52 24.18 -28.07
N PRO A 81 34.23 24.68 -26.85
CA PRO A 81 34.28 23.88 -25.62
C PRO A 81 33.06 22.97 -25.39
N ALA A 82 31.97 23.09 -26.16
CA ALA A 82 30.66 22.55 -25.79
C ALA A 82 30.49 21.02 -25.93
N ALA A 83 31.48 20.30 -26.48
CA ALA A 83 31.41 18.84 -26.63
C ALA A 83 32.80 18.22 -26.79
N ILE A 84 33.59 18.22 -25.71
CA ILE A 84 34.89 17.54 -25.67
C ILE A 84 34.66 16.13 -25.12
N GLN A 85 35.03 15.12 -25.89
CA GLN A 85 35.05 13.74 -25.42
C GLN A 85 36.44 13.15 -25.69
N ASP A 86 36.89 12.26 -24.82
CA ASP A 86 38.18 11.59 -24.94
C ASP A 86 38.05 10.10 -25.24
N TRP A 87 38.97 9.61 -26.08
CA TRP A 87 39.25 8.19 -26.21
C TRP A 87 40.61 7.93 -25.58
N SER A 88 40.61 7.25 -24.44
CA SER A 88 41.81 6.86 -23.71
C SER A 88 42.04 5.34 -23.75
N SER A 89 43.30 4.93 -23.75
CA SER A 89 43.70 3.50 -23.74
C SER A 89 43.11 2.75 -22.52
N GLY A 90 42.59 1.53 -22.72
CA GLY A 90 42.18 0.62 -21.64
C GLY A 90 40.68 0.55 -21.31
N GLY A 91 39.80 1.12 -22.14
CA GLY A 91 38.34 1.05 -21.95
C GLY A 91 37.77 2.14 -21.03
N LEU A 92 38.58 3.12 -20.65
CA LEU A 92 38.23 4.23 -19.76
C LEU A 92 37.60 5.41 -20.51
N ASN A 93 36.73 5.14 -21.49
CA ASN A 93 36.08 6.16 -22.31
C ASN A 93 35.05 6.96 -21.48
N GLY A 94 34.88 8.26 -21.74
CA GLY A 94 33.92 9.08 -21.00
C GLY A 94 33.82 10.52 -21.53
N GLU A 95 32.86 11.27 -21.02
CA GLU A 95 32.57 12.64 -21.47
C GLU A 95 33.27 13.68 -20.60
N THR A 96 33.84 14.69 -21.23
CA THR A 96 34.62 15.75 -20.59
C THR A 96 33.82 17.05 -20.59
N TYR A 97 32.65 17.07 -19.92
CA TYR A 97 31.66 18.15 -20.02
C TYR A 97 32.16 19.54 -19.58
N ASP A 98 33.23 19.63 -18.80
CA ASP A 98 33.83 20.89 -18.32
C ASP A 98 35.29 21.09 -18.79
N GLY A 99 35.69 20.37 -19.85
CA GLY A 99 37.07 20.38 -20.32
C GLY A 99 38.08 19.74 -19.35
N LYS A 100 37.63 19.05 -18.29
CA LYS A 100 38.49 18.31 -17.35
C LYS A 100 38.16 16.82 -17.29
N ARG A 101 39.21 15.97 -17.31
CA ARG A 101 39.11 14.51 -17.15
C ARG A 101 40.12 14.02 -16.12
N THR A 102 39.70 13.15 -15.20
CA THR A 102 40.56 12.55 -14.17
C THR A 102 40.60 11.04 -14.31
N TRP A 103 41.80 10.45 -14.27
CA TRP A 103 42.05 9.01 -14.22
C TRP A 103 42.67 8.63 -12.87
N THR A 104 42.17 7.57 -12.24
CA THR A 104 42.64 7.06 -10.94
C THR A 104 43.32 5.69 -11.10
N GLY A 105 44.18 5.31 -10.15
CA GLY A 105 44.78 3.97 -10.08
C GLY A 105 45.82 3.65 -11.16
N LEU A 106 46.36 4.66 -11.85
CA LEU A 106 47.42 4.47 -12.84
C LEU A 106 48.77 4.30 -12.14
N LYS A 107 49.55 3.31 -12.59
CA LYS A 107 50.90 3.09 -12.06
C LYS A 107 51.87 4.13 -12.60
N THR A 108 52.84 4.55 -11.79
CA THR A 108 53.98 5.36 -12.23
C THR A 108 54.65 4.73 -13.45
N GLY A 109 54.93 5.55 -14.47
CA GLY A 109 55.47 5.12 -15.75
C GLY A 109 54.43 4.56 -16.73
N TYR A 110 53.15 4.46 -16.36
CA TYR A 110 52.08 4.15 -17.32
C TYR A 110 51.97 5.28 -18.35
N VAL A 111 51.84 4.91 -19.63
CA VAL A 111 51.69 5.88 -20.73
C VAL A 111 50.22 5.98 -21.10
N LEU A 112 49.59 7.09 -20.71
CA LEU A 112 48.26 7.47 -21.16
C LEU A 112 48.33 7.92 -22.62
N LYS A 113 47.46 7.35 -23.45
CA LYS A 113 47.26 7.76 -24.85
C LYS A 113 45.83 8.25 -25.01
N ILE A 114 45.67 9.47 -25.50
CA ILE A 114 44.40 10.20 -25.53
C ILE A 114 44.18 10.78 -26.92
N LYS A 115 42.99 10.60 -27.48
CA LYS A 115 42.51 11.40 -28.61
C LYS A 115 41.26 12.17 -28.18
N LEU A 116 41.24 13.45 -28.50
CA LEU A 116 40.11 14.33 -28.25
C LEU A 116 39.27 14.46 -29.49
N TRP A 117 37.96 14.59 -29.31
CA TRP A 117 37.06 14.94 -30.40
C TRP A 117 36.09 16.07 -30.01
N TRP A 118 35.76 16.87 -31.02
CA TRP A 118 34.83 17.99 -30.94
C TRP A 118 33.73 17.84 -31.98
N ALA A 119 32.49 18.10 -31.59
CA ALA A 119 31.39 18.21 -32.54
C ALA A 119 31.54 19.49 -33.39
N ILE A 120 31.46 19.35 -34.71
CA ILE A 120 31.49 20.45 -35.69
C ILE A 120 30.33 20.30 -36.69
N ALA A 121 30.00 21.35 -37.42
CA ALA A 121 28.98 21.28 -38.46
C ALA A 121 29.33 20.20 -39.49
N GLY A 122 28.49 19.16 -39.62
CA GLY A 122 28.68 18.07 -40.59
C GLY A 122 29.56 16.90 -40.12
N GLY A 123 30.04 16.87 -38.87
CA GLY A 123 30.84 15.75 -38.38
C GLY A 123 31.56 15.99 -37.05
N ARG A 124 32.80 15.51 -36.95
CA ARG A 124 33.63 15.59 -35.75
C ARG A 124 35.06 15.96 -36.15
N ALA A 125 35.69 16.88 -35.42
CA ALA A 125 37.12 17.16 -35.52
C ALA A 125 37.87 16.35 -34.46
N VAL A 126 39.03 15.79 -34.80
CA VAL A 126 39.81 14.91 -33.90
C VAL A 126 41.24 15.41 -33.75
N SER A 127 41.79 15.34 -32.53
CA SER A 127 43.18 15.69 -32.26
C SER A 127 44.15 14.61 -32.77
N ASP A 128 45.42 14.98 -32.93
CA ASP A 128 46.48 13.97 -32.91
C ASP A 128 46.52 13.25 -31.54
N GLU A 129 47.17 12.09 -31.49
CA GLU A 129 47.31 11.33 -30.25
C GLU A 129 48.18 12.11 -29.26
N ILE A 130 47.58 12.46 -28.13
CA ILE A 130 48.23 13.08 -26.98
C ILE A 130 48.73 11.96 -26.08
N THR A 131 50.00 12.01 -25.70
CA THR A 131 50.58 11.03 -24.77
C THR A 131 51.07 11.70 -23.50
N TYR A 132 50.77 11.11 -22.35
CA TYR A 132 51.26 11.54 -21.06
C TYR A 132 51.83 10.36 -20.28
N THR A 133 53.06 10.46 -19.78
CA THR A 133 53.64 9.43 -18.92
C THR A 133 53.43 9.81 -17.47
N VAL A 134 52.70 8.96 -16.73
CA VAL A 134 52.40 9.19 -15.31
C VAL A 134 53.70 9.28 -14.52
N LYS A 135 53.95 10.43 -13.91
CA LYS A 135 55.14 10.75 -13.12
C LYS A 135 55.06 10.12 -11.73
N GLY A 136 53.85 9.93 -11.22
CA GLY A 136 53.55 9.28 -9.96
C GLY A 136 53.73 10.22 -8.77
N THR A 137 52.68 10.95 -8.40
CA THR A 137 52.51 11.36 -7.00
C THR A 137 51.80 10.21 -6.27
N GLU A 138 52.48 9.52 -5.35
CA GLU A 138 51.78 8.56 -4.49
C GLU A 138 50.72 9.32 -3.68
N ALA A 139 49.46 8.86 -3.72
CA ALA A 139 48.47 9.33 -2.76
C ALA A 139 49.02 9.06 -1.36
N ALA A 140 48.85 10.00 -0.44
CA ALA A 140 49.13 9.71 0.96
C ALA A 140 48.38 8.42 1.34
N PRO A 141 49.02 7.46 2.04
CA PRO A 141 48.32 6.27 2.48
C PRO A 141 47.10 6.69 3.28
N ASP A 142 45.96 6.08 2.99
CA ASP A 142 44.76 6.32 3.78
C ASP A 142 45.00 5.79 5.20
N THR A 143 44.87 6.66 6.18
CA THR A 143 45.06 6.35 7.60
C THR A 143 43.80 6.59 8.42
N GLU A 144 42.71 7.03 7.80
CA GLU A 144 41.46 7.26 8.51
C GLU A 144 40.81 5.90 8.78
N VAL A 145 40.36 5.67 10.02
CA VAL A 145 39.62 4.44 10.34
C VAL A 145 38.14 4.64 10.02
N PRO A 146 37.44 3.60 9.54
CA PRO A 146 35.97 3.63 9.49
C PRO A 146 35.36 3.87 10.87
N VAL A 147 34.15 4.42 10.90
CA VAL A 147 33.40 4.68 12.13
C VAL A 147 32.08 3.92 12.12
N MET A 148 31.90 2.99 13.06
CA MET A 148 30.65 2.23 13.22
C MET A 148 29.51 3.14 13.67
N VAL A 149 28.48 3.28 12.84
CA VAL A 149 27.27 4.06 13.18
C VAL A 149 26.12 3.16 13.61
N LYS A 150 26.03 1.92 13.11
CA LYS A 150 24.93 0.99 13.42
C LYS A 150 25.43 -0.43 13.58
N ALA A 151 24.93 -1.11 14.61
CA ALA A 151 25.06 -2.55 14.83
C ALA A 151 23.85 -2.99 15.65
N GLU A 152 22.84 -3.54 14.98
CA GLU A 152 21.53 -3.85 15.58
C GLU A 152 21.08 -5.26 15.19
N ALA A 153 20.49 -6.00 16.11
CA ALA A 153 19.79 -7.24 15.81
C ALA A 153 18.36 -6.93 15.38
N THR A 154 18.00 -7.21 14.13
CA THR A 154 16.69 -6.86 13.56
C THR A 154 15.71 -8.02 13.60
N THR A 155 16.20 -9.25 13.47
CA THR A 155 15.37 -10.45 13.61
C THR A 155 16.09 -11.47 14.48
N ILE A 156 15.46 -11.88 15.58
CA ILE A 156 16.03 -12.85 16.52
C ILE A 156 15.17 -14.10 16.55
N TYR A 157 15.81 -15.26 16.36
CA TYR A 157 15.24 -16.59 16.47
C TYR A 157 15.88 -17.34 17.66
N ASP A 158 15.56 -18.62 17.77
CA ASP A 158 16.13 -19.53 18.79
C ASP A 158 17.62 -19.83 18.56
N THR A 159 18.02 -19.99 17.31
CA THR A 159 19.33 -20.51 16.91
C THR A 159 20.05 -19.63 15.90
N LYS A 160 19.47 -18.46 15.56
CA LYS A 160 20.06 -17.48 14.66
C LYS A 160 19.56 -16.05 14.95
N ALA A 161 20.31 -15.06 14.47
CA ALA A 161 19.89 -13.67 14.47
C ALA A 161 20.39 -12.95 13.20
N THR A 162 19.54 -12.13 12.62
CA THR A 162 19.91 -11.22 11.51
C THR A 162 20.33 -9.88 12.10
N LEU A 163 21.51 -9.42 11.69
CA LEU A 163 22.06 -8.13 12.09
C LEU A 163 21.98 -7.13 10.94
N THR A 164 21.79 -5.86 11.27
CA THR A 164 21.95 -4.74 10.35
C THR A 164 23.12 -3.86 10.81
N LEU A 165 24.09 -3.68 9.93
CA LEU A 165 25.36 -3.02 10.19
C LEU A 165 25.52 -1.80 9.27
N ASN A 166 26.13 -0.73 9.78
CA ASN A 166 26.48 0.44 9.00
C ASN A 166 27.71 1.13 9.61
N ALA A 167 28.62 1.59 8.75
CA ALA A 167 29.77 2.38 9.13
C ALA A 167 30.01 3.47 8.08
N THR A 168 30.45 4.63 8.52
CA THR A 168 30.89 5.73 7.65
C THR A 168 32.39 5.68 7.48
N ASP A 169 32.89 6.23 6.38
CA ASP A 169 34.32 6.37 6.11
C ASP A 169 34.58 7.65 5.30
N ASN A 170 35.84 8.08 5.21
CA ASN A 170 36.24 9.22 4.37
C ASN A 170 36.05 8.93 2.86
N SER A 171 35.82 7.66 2.51
CA SER A 171 35.57 7.16 1.17
C SER A 171 34.21 6.45 1.11
N ASN A 172 33.49 6.58 -0.01
CA ASN A 172 32.26 5.79 -0.24
C ASN A 172 32.58 4.35 -0.73
N GLY A 173 33.71 3.80 -0.28
CA GLY A 173 34.25 2.52 -0.73
C GLY A 173 33.61 1.31 -0.06
N ALA A 174 34.02 0.12 -0.49
CA ALA A 174 33.61 -1.13 0.13
C ALA A 174 34.33 -1.32 1.48
N LEU A 175 33.55 -1.60 2.53
CA LEU A 175 33.99 -1.94 3.87
C LEU A 175 33.76 -3.44 4.12
N THR A 176 34.68 -4.06 4.88
CA THR A 176 34.52 -5.42 5.39
C THR A 176 34.15 -5.36 6.86
N TYR A 177 32.94 -5.78 7.19
CA TYR A 177 32.46 -5.89 8.57
C TYR A 177 32.89 -7.22 9.15
N THR A 178 33.40 -7.22 10.38
CA THR A 178 33.71 -8.43 11.16
C THR A 178 32.88 -8.43 12.42
N VAL A 179 32.04 -9.45 12.57
CA VAL A 179 31.21 -9.69 13.76
C VAL A 179 31.85 -10.80 14.58
N THR A 180 32.22 -10.51 15.82
CA THR A 180 32.85 -11.47 16.74
C THR A 180 31.85 -11.88 17.83
N ILE A 181 31.70 -13.19 18.03
CA ILE A 181 30.78 -13.79 19.02
C ILE A 181 31.46 -14.98 19.72
N GLY A 182 31.92 -14.76 20.95
CA GLY A 182 32.77 -15.73 21.65
C GLY A 182 34.05 -16.02 20.86
N GLU A 183 34.29 -17.28 20.51
CA GLU A 183 35.44 -17.71 19.69
C GLU A 183 35.16 -17.67 18.17
N ASN A 184 33.90 -17.40 17.76
CA ASN A 184 33.50 -17.41 16.35
C ASN A 184 33.54 -16.00 15.75
N SER A 185 33.78 -15.92 14.43
CA SER A 185 33.69 -14.67 13.67
C SER A 185 32.95 -14.85 12.34
N TYR A 186 32.24 -13.79 11.93
CA TYR A 186 31.47 -13.72 10.69
C TYR A 186 31.86 -12.45 9.94
N THR A 187 31.92 -12.50 8.61
CA THR A 187 32.26 -11.33 7.79
C THR A 187 31.25 -11.08 6.68
N VAL A 188 31.03 -9.81 6.37
CA VAL A 188 30.21 -9.36 5.24
C VAL A 188 30.80 -8.08 4.66
N THR A 189 30.64 -7.86 3.35
CA THR A 189 31.06 -6.61 2.70
C THR A 189 29.86 -5.73 2.37
N GLY A 190 29.95 -4.43 2.67
CA GLY A 190 28.96 -3.42 2.31
C GLY A 190 29.65 -2.12 1.89
N ASN A 191 28.93 -1.19 1.28
CA ASN A 191 29.48 0.14 1.00
C ASN A 191 29.39 1.02 2.25
N ALA A 192 30.35 1.93 2.42
CA ALA A 192 30.28 2.94 3.46
C ALA A 192 28.97 3.75 3.39
N ASP A 193 28.44 4.14 4.55
CA ASP A 193 27.18 4.88 4.73
C ASP A 193 25.94 4.17 4.18
N THR A 194 26.01 2.85 3.94
CA THR A 194 24.89 2.02 3.49
C THR A 194 24.67 0.84 4.43
N ASP A 195 23.41 0.55 4.74
CA ASP A 195 23.06 -0.61 5.57
C ASP A 195 23.40 -1.93 4.84
N VAL A 196 24.03 -2.85 5.57
CA VAL A 196 24.26 -4.24 5.14
C VAL A 196 23.71 -5.21 6.18
N THR A 197 23.29 -6.40 5.74
CA THR A 197 22.75 -7.43 6.63
C THR A 197 23.63 -8.67 6.67
N ILE A 198 23.67 -9.33 7.83
CA ILE A 198 24.37 -10.61 8.02
C ILE A 198 23.58 -11.51 8.97
N ASP A 199 23.44 -12.79 8.62
CA ASP A 199 22.84 -13.81 9.47
C ASP A 199 23.92 -14.49 10.32
N ILE A 200 23.74 -14.46 11.63
CA ILE A 200 24.54 -15.20 12.61
C ILE A 200 23.77 -16.46 12.97
N THR A 201 24.35 -17.63 12.73
CA THR A 201 23.68 -18.94 12.92
C THR A 201 24.40 -19.78 13.99
N GLY A 202 23.84 -20.93 14.35
CA GLY A 202 24.44 -21.84 15.34
C GLY A 202 24.39 -21.31 16.78
N LEU A 203 23.44 -20.42 17.08
CA LEU A 203 23.23 -19.89 18.42
C LEU A 203 22.46 -20.90 19.28
N THR A 204 22.59 -20.77 20.60
CA THR A 204 21.83 -21.54 21.57
C THR A 204 20.55 -20.80 21.93
N PRO A 205 19.39 -21.47 22.07
CA PRO A 205 18.15 -20.85 22.51
C PRO A 205 18.22 -20.26 23.92
N GLU A 206 17.35 -19.27 24.22
CA GLU A 206 17.25 -18.56 25.51
C GLU A 206 18.59 -18.03 26.06
N THR A 207 19.53 -17.71 25.18
CA THR A 207 20.90 -17.34 25.53
C THR A 207 21.16 -15.88 25.17
N ALA A 208 21.64 -15.11 26.14
CA ALA A 208 22.10 -13.74 25.91
C ALA A 208 23.49 -13.75 25.26
N TYR A 209 23.63 -13.01 24.16
CA TYR A 209 24.87 -12.83 23.44
C TYR A 209 25.30 -11.37 23.47
N THR A 210 26.61 -11.16 23.64
CA THR A 210 27.30 -9.88 23.43
C THR A 210 28.27 -10.05 22.27
N LEU A 211 28.09 -9.24 21.23
CA LEU A 211 28.87 -9.29 20.01
C LEU A 211 29.67 -7.99 19.86
N ALA A 212 30.86 -8.10 19.27
CA ALA A 212 31.68 -6.95 18.89
C ALA A 212 31.73 -6.86 17.36
N VAL A 213 31.39 -5.70 16.81
CA VAL A 213 31.40 -5.45 15.36
C VAL A 213 32.44 -4.40 15.00
N THR A 214 33.36 -4.73 14.09
CA THR A 214 34.32 -3.78 13.48
C THR A 214 34.06 -3.64 11.99
N ALA A 215 34.49 -2.52 11.40
CA ALA A 215 34.54 -2.30 9.97
C ALA A 215 35.98 -2.01 9.53
N LYS A 216 36.40 -2.61 8.43
CA LYS A 216 37.74 -2.46 7.84
C LYS A 216 37.64 -1.94 6.41
N ASP A 217 38.38 -0.89 6.11
CA ASP A 217 38.46 -0.34 4.76
C ASP A 217 39.39 -1.18 3.85
N LYS A 218 39.58 -0.70 2.61
CA LYS A 218 40.47 -1.35 1.64
C LYS A 218 41.97 -1.12 1.95
N ALA A 219 42.32 -0.05 2.66
CA ALA A 219 43.67 0.26 3.07
C ALA A 219 44.13 -0.58 4.28
N GLY A 220 43.19 -1.23 4.98
CA GLY A 220 43.40 -2.05 6.15
C GLY A 220 43.14 -1.34 7.48
N ASN A 221 42.65 -0.10 7.47
CA ASN A 221 42.29 0.64 8.68
C ASN A 221 41.01 0.04 9.27
N GLU A 222 41.01 -0.20 10.58
CA GLU A 222 39.92 -0.89 11.29
C GLU A 222 39.30 0.01 12.35
N SER A 223 37.97 0.06 12.38
CA SER A 223 37.22 0.84 13.35
C SER A 223 37.38 0.32 14.78
N SER A 224 37.11 1.19 15.76
CA SER A 224 36.75 0.71 17.11
C SER A 224 35.54 -0.21 17.04
N ALA A 225 35.50 -1.22 17.90
CA ALA A 225 34.39 -2.16 17.95
C ALA A 225 33.13 -1.49 18.52
N LYS A 226 31.99 -1.75 17.89
CA LYS A 226 30.66 -1.43 18.42
C LYS A 226 30.05 -2.68 19.02
N GLU A 227 29.63 -2.59 20.28
CA GLU A 227 28.98 -3.70 20.97
C GLU A 227 27.49 -3.76 20.64
N LEU A 228 26.99 -4.99 20.49
CA LEU A 228 25.57 -5.30 20.33
C LEU A 228 25.22 -6.44 21.30
N THR A 229 24.09 -6.31 22.00
CA THR A 229 23.55 -7.40 22.81
C THR A 229 22.16 -7.80 22.34
N PHE A 230 21.87 -9.10 22.37
CA PHE A 230 20.54 -9.64 22.15
C PHE A 230 20.37 -10.96 22.88
N THR A 231 19.14 -11.42 23.08
CA THR A 231 18.85 -12.74 23.67
C THR A 231 18.06 -13.55 22.66
N THR A 232 18.54 -14.76 22.34
CA THR A 232 17.81 -15.68 21.45
C THR A 232 16.48 -16.08 22.06
N LYS A 233 15.52 -16.41 21.19
CA LYS A 233 14.20 -16.87 21.63
C LYS A 233 14.29 -18.27 22.24
N LYS A 234 13.19 -18.67 22.87
CA LYS A 234 12.98 -20.05 23.30
C LYS A 234 13.12 -21.03 22.13
N ASP A 235 13.70 -22.19 22.43
CA ASP A 235 13.89 -23.26 21.45
C ASP A 235 12.57 -23.63 20.79
N TYR A 236 12.57 -23.66 19.47
CA TYR A 236 11.40 -24.12 18.74
C TYR A 236 11.41 -25.63 18.66
N ILE A 237 10.47 -26.24 19.37
CA ILE A 237 10.20 -27.65 19.27
C ILE A 237 9.04 -27.81 18.28
N LEU A 238 9.33 -28.41 17.13
CA LEU A 238 8.28 -28.81 16.18
C LEU A 238 7.39 -29.86 16.84
N THR A 239 6.12 -29.52 17.05
CA THR A 239 5.07 -30.44 17.47
C THR A 239 4.16 -30.75 16.29
N ALA A 240 3.49 -31.90 16.30
CA ALA A 240 2.45 -32.16 15.33
C ALA A 240 1.19 -31.34 15.68
N PRO A 241 0.42 -30.83 14.70
CA PRO A 241 -0.88 -30.28 14.99
C PRO A 241 -1.80 -31.42 15.45
N ARG A 242 -2.92 -31.07 16.09
CA ARG A 242 -3.91 -32.08 16.49
C ARG A 242 -4.38 -32.84 15.26
N LYS A 243 -4.07 -34.14 15.18
CA LYS A 243 -4.56 -35.03 14.11
C LYS A 243 -6.11 -34.98 14.05
N PRO A 244 -6.70 -34.52 12.93
CA PRO A 244 -8.15 -34.47 12.77
C PRO A 244 -8.77 -35.86 12.84
N THR A 245 -10.05 -35.96 13.21
CA THR A 245 -10.81 -37.20 13.00
C THR A 245 -11.53 -37.07 11.68
N ILE A 246 -11.16 -37.88 10.71
CA ILE A 246 -11.68 -37.84 9.34
C ILE A 246 -12.64 -39.01 9.08
N ALA A 247 -13.53 -38.84 8.10
CA ALA A 247 -14.41 -39.90 7.63
C ALA A 247 -13.59 -41.04 6.98
N SER A 248 -14.12 -42.27 7.03
CA SER A 248 -13.38 -43.46 6.58
C SER A 248 -13.14 -43.52 5.07
N ASP A 249 -13.89 -42.75 4.31
CA ASP A 249 -13.83 -42.60 2.86
C ASP A 249 -12.92 -41.44 2.41
N ALA A 250 -12.35 -40.66 3.33
CA ALA A 250 -11.37 -39.65 3.01
C ALA A 250 -10.10 -40.27 2.39
N ILE A 251 -9.53 -39.57 1.40
CA ILE A 251 -8.31 -39.99 0.69
C ILE A 251 -7.13 -39.22 1.28
N THR A 252 -6.20 -39.92 1.92
CA THR A 252 -5.13 -39.30 2.71
C THR A 252 -3.75 -39.44 2.07
N PHE A 253 -2.87 -38.48 2.31
CA PHE A 253 -1.51 -38.44 1.73
C PHE A 253 -0.41 -38.15 2.75
N ILE A 254 -0.56 -37.13 3.60
CA ILE A 254 0.40 -36.83 4.68
C ILE A 254 -0.40 -36.77 5.98
N TYR A 255 -0.88 -37.91 6.46
CA TYR A 255 -1.79 -37.95 7.62
C TYR A 255 -1.59 -39.19 8.49
N ASP A 256 -1.46 -40.37 7.88
CA ASP A 256 -1.22 -41.63 8.56
C ASP A 256 -0.49 -42.59 7.61
N GLU A 257 0.80 -42.83 7.84
CA GLU A 257 1.65 -43.64 6.96
C GLU A 257 1.09 -45.04 6.61
N ASN A 258 0.19 -45.56 7.45
CA ASN A 258 -0.47 -46.85 7.24
C ASN A 258 -1.75 -46.77 6.38
N LYS A 259 -2.36 -45.59 6.27
CA LYS A 259 -3.58 -45.36 5.49
C LYS A 259 -3.36 -44.51 4.24
N ASP A 260 -2.30 -43.71 4.24
CA ASP A 260 -1.97 -42.80 3.16
C ASP A 260 -1.78 -43.55 1.84
N VAL A 261 -2.31 -42.93 0.78
CA VAL A 261 -2.01 -43.29 -0.61
C VAL A 261 -0.50 -43.32 -0.76
N LYS A 262 0.05 -44.38 -1.35
CA LYS A 262 1.49 -44.48 -1.53
C LYS A 262 1.95 -43.47 -2.58
N TYR A 263 2.85 -42.58 -2.18
CA TYR A 263 3.42 -41.53 -3.02
C TYR A 263 4.95 -41.59 -3.02
N THR A 264 5.53 -40.90 -3.99
CA THR A 264 6.96 -40.60 -4.06
C THR A 264 7.17 -39.09 -4.11
N LEU A 265 8.38 -38.64 -3.77
CA LEU A 265 8.85 -37.27 -3.98
C LEU A 265 9.80 -37.28 -5.18
N PRO A 266 9.28 -37.21 -6.42
CA PRO A 266 10.09 -37.37 -7.62
C PRO A 266 11.05 -36.19 -7.81
N ASN A 267 12.14 -36.43 -8.55
CA ASN A 267 13.03 -35.36 -9.03
C ASN A 267 12.63 -34.96 -10.46
N TRP A 268 11.93 -33.83 -10.59
CA TRP A 268 11.52 -33.18 -11.82
C TRP A 268 12.50 -32.07 -12.28
N GLY A 269 13.67 -31.97 -11.66
CA GLY A 269 14.62 -30.88 -11.89
C GLY A 269 14.39 -29.68 -10.97
N GLN A 270 13.66 -29.87 -9.87
CA GLN A 270 13.54 -28.87 -8.82
C GLN A 270 14.84 -28.68 -8.04
N SER A 271 14.94 -27.55 -7.34
CA SER A 271 15.98 -27.25 -6.35
C SER A 271 15.42 -27.31 -4.94
N GLY A 272 16.29 -27.37 -3.93
CA GLY A 272 15.92 -27.42 -2.52
C GLY A 272 15.97 -28.81 -1.93
N GLN A 273 15.41 -28.98 -0.75
CA GLN A 273 15.36 -30.24 -0.01
C GLN A 273 13.91 -30.55 0.38
N ALA A 274 13.54 -31.82 0.27
CA ALA A 274 12.25 -32.32 0.69
C ALA A 274 12.45 -33.64 1.43
N GLU A 275 11.85 -33.76 2.61
CA GLU A 275 11.91 -34.96 3.44
C GLU A 275 10.61 -35.15 4.21
N VAL A 276 10.27 -36.40 4.52
CA VAL A 276 9.13 -36.72 5.40
C VAL A 276 9.68 -37.13 6.76
N LYS A 277 9.28 -36.42 7.80
CA LYS A 277 9.63 -36.70 9.20
C LYS A 277 8.41 -37.26 9.93
N ASN A 278 8.64 -38.14 10.90
CA ASN A 278 7.61 -38.54 11.85
C ASN A 278 7.79 -37.74 13.15
N VAL A 279 6.79 -36.95 13.52
CA VAL A 279 6.75 -36.15 14.76
C VAL A 279 5.50 -36.56 15.52
N GLU A 280 5.67 -37.07 16.75
CA GLU A 280 4.56 -37.51 17.60
C GLU A 280 3.62 -38.52 16.91
N GLY A 281 4.16 -39.35 16.01
CA GLY A 281 3.41 -40.35 15.24
C GLY A 281 2.64 -39.78 14.03
N SER A 282 2.85 -38.52 13.69
CA SER A 282 2.29 -37.87 12.50
C SER A 282 3.36 -37.67 11.43
N PRO A 283 3.11 -38.06 10.16
CA PRO A 283 4.02 -37.75 9.07
C PRO A 283 3.96 -36.25 8.75
N ILE A 284 5.11 -35.62 8.54
CA ILE A 284 5.25 -34.20 8.22
C ILE A 284 6.22 -34.08 7.05
N LEU A 285 5.74 -33.52 5.93
CA LEU A 285 6.59 -33.12 4.82
C LEU A 285 7.29 -31.80 5.17
N HIS A 286 8.61 -31.82 5.19
CA HIS A 286 9.46 -30.66 5.43
C HIS A 286 10.14 -30.25 4.12
N LEU A 287 9.96 -29.00 3.72
CA LEU A 287 10.52 -28.42 2.51
C LEU A 287 11.42 -27.24 2.86
N THR A 288 12.66 -27.24 2.37
CA THR A 288 13.63 -26.17 2.63
C THR A 288 14.31 -25.70 1.35
N ASN A 289 14.43 -24.39 1.14
CA ASN A 289 15.08 -23.78 -0.03
C ASN A 289 14.53 -24.32 -1.37
N PHE A 290 13.26 -24.71 -1.40
CA PHE A 290 12.65 -25.36 -2.55
C PHE A 290 12.10 -24.34 -3.54
N ASN A 291 12.26 -24.56 -4.84
CA ASN A 291 11.56 -23.72 -5.83
C ASN A 291 10.14 -24.27 -6.08
N TYR A 292 10.06 -25.58 -6.25
CA TYR A 292 8.83 -26.36 -6.20
C TYR A 292 9.17 -27.78 -5.70
N GLN A 293 8.17 -28.50 -5.22
CA GLN A 293 8.30 -29.92 -4.89
C GLN A 293 7.09 -30.68 -5.42
N GLY A 294 7.34 -31.68 -6.25
CA GLY A 294 6.32 -32.61 -6.73
C GLY A 294 6.04 -33.74 -5.74
N MET A 295 4.85 -34.30 -5.82
CA MET A 295 4.46 -35.54 -5.19
C MET A 295 3.71 -36.37 -6.22
N GLU A 296 4.10 -37.63 -6.41
CA GLU A 296 3.54 -38.49 -7.45
C GLU A 296 3.03 -39.81 -6.88
N PHE A 297 1.84 -40.22 -7.31
CA PHE A 297 1.13 -41.39 -6.83
C PHE A 297 0.25 -42.00 -7.93
N GLU A 298 -0.29 -43.18 -7.69
CA GLU A 298 -1.26 -43.82 -8.59
C GLU A 298 -2.55 -43.00 -8.69
N ASP A 299 -3.22 -43.03 -9.84
CA ASP A 299 -4.43 -42.22 -10.09
C ASP A 299 -5.49 -42.38 -8.97
N GLN A 300 -5.80 -41.28 -8.29
CA GLN A 300 -6.83 -41.21 -7.27
C GLN A 300 -8.12 -40.61 -7.84
N ASP A 301 -9.24 -41.29 -7.59
CA ASP A 301 -10.58 -40.83 -7.97
C ASP A 301 -11.15 -39.97 -6.84
N MET A 302 -11.33 -38.67 -7.11
CA MET A 302 -11.78 -37.69 -6.12
C MET A 302 -13.27 -37.36 -6.23
N LYS A 303 -14.05 -38.11 -7.03
CA LYS A 303 -15.45 -37.80 -7.36
C LYS A 303 -16.37 -37.60 -6.16
N GLU A 304 -16.12 -38.36 -5.10
CA GLU A 304 -16.94 -38.31 -3.88
C GLU A 304 -16.44 -37.23 -2.90
N MET A 305 -15.36 -36.51 -3.21
CA MET A 305 -14.74 -35.50 -2.36
C MET A 305 -15.14 -34.09 -2.82
N ASN A 306 -15.28 -33.16 -1.87
CA ASN A 306 -15.59 -31.75 -2.18
C ASN A 306 -14.66 -30.75 -1.49
N MET A 307 -13.77 -31.23 -0.63
CA MET A 307 -12.77 -30.43 0.08
C MET A 307 -11.39 -31.11 0.03
N VAL A 308 -10.33 -30.30 0.14
CA VAL A 308 -8.99 -30.73 0.56
C VAL A 308 -8.59 -29.95 1.80
N HIS A 309 -8.03 -30.65 2.78
CA HIS A 309 -7.49 -30.08 4.01
C HIS A 309 -5.97 -30.17 4.00
N ILE A 310 -5.30 -29.13 4.51
CA ILE A 310 -3.84 -29.04 4.67
C ILE A 310 -3.51 -28.27 5.94
N ASP A 311 -2.69 -28.83 6.82
CA ASP A 311 -2.03 -28.07 7.89
C ASP A 311 -0.64 -27.65 7.42
N ILE A 312 -0.36 -26.34 7.46
CA ILE A 312 0.94 -25.77 7.07
C ILE A 312 1.53 -24.90 8.17
N LEU A 313 2.84 -24.98 8.36
CA LEU A 313 3.62 -24.14 9.27
C LEU A 313 4.88 -23.65 8.56
N ALA A 314 5.18 -22.36 8.66
CA ALA A 314 6.45 -21.81 8.18
C ALA A 314 7.37 -21.44 9.35
N ARG A 315 8.66 -21.75 9.22
CA ARG A 315 9.76 -21.21 10.04
C ARG A 315 10.46 -20.04 9.35
N LYS A 316 10.39 -20.03 8.02
CA LYS A 316 10.79 -18.91 7.17
C LYS A 316 9.91 -18.90 5.94
N ILE A 317 9.31 -17.75 5.66
CA ILE A 317 8.51 -17.54 4.46
C ILE A 317 8.77 -16.12 3.93
N THR A 318 9.04 -16.04 2.64
CA THR A 318 9.40 -14.84 1.91
C THR A 318 8.46 -14.62 0.72
N ARG A 319 7.70 -15.65 0.34
CA ARG A 319 6.75 -15.67 -0.78
C ARG A 319 5.52 -16.52 -0.45
N ASP A 320 4.49 -16.41 -1.28
CA ASP A 320 3.31 -17.26 -1.15
C ASP A 320 3.68 -18.72 -1.40
N ILE A 321 3.20 -19.62 -0.53
CA ILE A 321 3.23 -21.06 -0.75
C ILE A 321 1.92 -21.49 -1.37
N ARG A 322 1.97 -22.28 -2.45
CA ARG A 322 0.78 -22.74 -3.17
C ARG A 322 0.73 -24.25 -3.26
N PHE A 323 -0.49 -24.79 -3.23
CA PHE A 323 -0.81 -26.18 -3.49
C PHE A 323 -1.43 -26.31 -4.87
N ASN A 324 -0.98 -27.30 -5.64
CA ASN A 324 -1.43 -27.56 -7.01
C ASN A 324 -1.81 -29.04 -7.14
N PRO A 325 -3.10 -29.39 -7.25
CA PRO A 325 -3.50 -30.69 -7.78
C PRO A 325 -3.27 -30.76 -9.29
N ILE A 326 -2.90 -31.95 -9.78
CA ILE A 326 -2.55 -32.16 -11.19
C ILE A 326 -3.30 -33.37 -11.76
N PHE A 327 -3.97 -33.18 -12.89
CA PHE A 327 -4.57 -34.24 -13.70
C PHE A 327 -3.68 -34.63 -14.89
N ARG A 328 -3.89 -35.83 -15.42
CA ARG A 328 -3.17 -36.29 -16.63
C ARG A 328 -3.40 -35.31 -17.79
N GLY A 329 -2.31 -34.96 -18.49
CA GLY A 329 -2.37 -34.05 -19.64
C GLY A 329 -2.14 -32.58 -19.28
N PRO A 330 -0.93 -32.26 -18.81
CA PRO A 330 -0.59 -31.20 -17.82
C PRO A 330 -1.69 -30.18 -17.49
N LYS A 331 -2.69 -30.60 -16.70
CA LYS A 331 -3.71 -29.68 -16.14
C LYS A 331 -3.46 -29.52 -14.65
N GLU A 332 -3.16 -28.30 -14.23
CA GLU A 332 -2.99 -27.93 -12.84
C GLU A 332 -3.54 -26.53 -12.59
N GLN A 333 -3.96 -26.26 -11.36
CA GLN A 333 -4.31 -24.91 -10.92
C GLN A 333 -3.77 -24.68 -9.50
N PRO A 334 -2.97 -23.62 -9.27
CA PRO A 334 -2.48 -23.29 -7.94
C PRO A 334 -3.58 -22.71 -7.05
N TYR A 335 -3.50 -23.01 -5.75
CA TYR A 335 -4.20 -22.30 -4.68
C TYR A 335 -3.20 -21.89 -3.60
N THR A 336 -3.21 -20.61 -3.19
CA THR A 336 -2.31 -20.10 -2.14
C THR A 336 -2.76 -20.60 -0.77
N ILE A 337 -1.88 -21.32 -0.08
CA ILE A 337 -2.16 -21.91 1.24
C ILE A 337 -1.49 -21.13 2.39
N MET A 338 -0.42 -20.38 2.11
CA MET A 338 0.24 -19.51 3.08
C MET A 338 0.89 -18.30 2.40
N THR A 339 0.90 -17.14 3.06
CA THR A 339 1.52 -15.90 2.56
C THR A 339 2.56 -15.36 3.55
N PRO A 340 3.47 -14.46 3.15
CA PRO A 340 4.46 -13.87 4.05
C PRO A 340 3.90 -13.05 5.22
N THR A 341 2.61 -12.70 5.19
CA THR A 341 1.93 -11.98 6.27
C THR A 341 1.32 -12.92 7.30
N ASP A 342 1.24 -14.22 7.02
CA ASP A 342 0.73 -15.20 7.98
C ASP A 342 1.67 -15.35 9.18
N PRO A 343 1.15 -15.66 10.39
CA PRO A 343 1.99 -15.98 11.54
C PRO A 343 2.89 -17.19 11.24
N ILE A 344 4.19 -17.01 11.43
CA ILE A 344 5.17 -18.10 11.43
C ILE A 344 5.20 -18.81 12.79
N ASP A 345 5.84 -19.98 12.85
CA ASP A 345 5.99 -20.81 14.06
C ASP A 345 4.68 -21.36 14.64
N GLN A 346 3.60 -21.32 13.86
CA GLN A 346 2.26 -21.78 14.23
C GLN A 346 1.63 -22.58 13.08
N TRP A 347 0.87 -23.63 13.42
CA TRP A 347 0.14 -24.42 12.44
C TRP A 347 -1.08 -23.64 11.96
N LYS A 348 -1.23 -23.54 10.64
CA LYS A 348 -2.37 -22.95 9.96
C LYS A 348 -3.15 -24.07 9.26
N PRO A 349 -4.37 -24.40 9.72
CA PRO A 349 -5.26 -25.27 8.98
C PRO A 349 -5.83 -24.54 7.76
N VAL A 350 -5.87 -25.22 6.62
CA VAL A 350 -6.38 -24.69 5.36
C VAL A 350 -7.36 -25.71 4.77
N ASP A 351 -8.63 -25.35 4.76
CA ASP A 351 -9.68 -26.08 4.06
C ASP A 351 -9.97 -25.39 2.72
N ILE A 352 -9.81 -26.12 1.62
CA ILE A 352 -9.98 -25.60 0.25
C ILE A 352 -11.12 -26.37 -0.40
N PRO A 353 -12.23 -25.70 -0.80
CA PRO A 353 -13.24 -26.31 -1.65
C PRO A 353 -12.63 -26.73 -2.99
N LEU A 354 -12.92 -27.93 -3.49
CA LEU A 354 -12.40 -28.35 -4.80
C LEU A 354 -12.90 -27.46 -5.95
N ALA A 355 -14.06 -26.83 -5.77
CA ALA A 355 -14.58 -25.81 -6.66
C ALA A 355 -13.70 -24.53 -6.75
N ALA A 356 -12.74 -24.32 -5.83
CA ALA A 356 -11.79 -23.22 -5.92
C ALA A 356 -10.78 -23.38 -7.07
N PHE A 357 -10.66 -24.59 -7.63
CA PHE A 357 -9.83 -24.90 -8.78
C PHE A 357 -10.65 -24.83 -10.08
N ASP A 358 -11.10 -23.63 -10.47
CA ASP A 358 -11.97 -23.32 -11.64
C ASP A 358 -11.69 -24.11 -12.95
N ASN A 359 -10.44 -24.47 -13.23
CA ASN A 359 -10.00 -25.19 -14.44
C ASN A 359 -9.86 -26.71 -14.24
N MET A 360 -10.32 -27.25 -13.11
CA MET A 360 -10.16 -28.64 -12.71
C MET A 360 -11.51 -29.27 -12.38
N ASP A 361 -11.92 -30.24 -13.19
CA ASP A 361 -13.11 -31.06 -12.96
C ASP A 361 -12.76 -32.38 -12.23
N PHE A 362 -12.81 -32.36 -10.91
CA PHE A 362 -12.58 -33.53 -10.05
C PHE A 362 -13.67 -34.61 -10.17
N THR A 363 -14.80 -34.30 -10.81
CA THR A 363 -15.89 -35.26 -11.03
C THR A 363 -15.66 -36.13 -12.26
N GLN A 364 -14.79 -35.70 -13.17
CA GLN A 364 -14.51 -36.39 -14.43
C GLN A 364 -13.08 -36.92 -14.50
N GLU A 365 -12.13 -36.24 -13.85
CA GLU A 365 -10.70 -36.53 -13.95
C GLU A 365 -10.13 -37.05 -12.64
N LYS A 366 -9.03 -37.80 -12.74
CA LYS A 366 -8.30 -38.34 -11.60
C LYS A 366 -7.07 -37.50 -11.31
N VAL A 367 -6.77 -37.33 -10.02
CA VAL A 367 -5.52 -36.69 -9.59
C VAL A 367 -4.42 -37.74 -9.55
N PHE A 368 -3.25 -37.43 -10.11
CA PHE A 368 -2.10 -38.33 -10.08
C PHE A 368 -0.85 -37.70 -9.47
N GLN A 369 -0.84 -36.37 -9.32
CA GLN A 369 0.27 -35.63 -8.75
C GLN A 369 -0.22 -34.42 -7.94
N PHE A 370 0.60 -34.02 -6.97
CA PHE A 370 0.55 -32.69 -6.37
C PHE A 370 1.84 -31.94 -6.62
N LYS A 371 1.79 -30.61 -6.57
CA LYS A 371 2.97 -29.75 -6.54
C LYS A 371 2.79 -28.64 -5.51
N PHE A 372 3.81 -28.48 -4.68
CA PHE A 372 3.97 -27.30 -3.82
C PHE A 372 4.96 -26.36 -4.48
N ASP A 373 4.61 -25.09 -4.66
CA ASP A 373 5.48 -24.10 -5.31
C ASP A 373 5.25 -22.68 -4.79
N HIS A 374 5.95 -21.73 -5.41
CA HIS A 374 5.86 -20.31 -5.08
C HIS A 374 5.24 -19.52 -6.22
N ASN A 375 4.71 -18.34 -5.91
CA ASN A 375 4.30 -17.37 -6.94
C ASN A 375 5.47 -16.85 -7.80
N ASP A 376 6.71 -16.89 -7.26
CA ASP A 376 7.98 -16.62 -7.93
C ASP A 376 9.07 -17.59 -7.42
N ASN A 377 9.84 -18.19 -8.32
CA ASN A 377 10.79 -19.27 -8.01
C ASN A 377 12.25 -18.81 -7.85
N ASN A 378 12.52 -17.50 -7.86
CA ASN A 378 13.89 -16.98 -7.82
C ASN A 378 14.40 -16.75 -6.39
N GLY A 379 15.57 -17.30 -6.01
CA GLY A 379 16.18 -17.00 -4.71
C GLY A 379 15.34 -17.45 -3.51
N VAL A 380 14.72 -18.62 -3.62
CA VAL A 380 13.88 -19.26 -2.60
C VAL A 380 14.71 -19.66 -1.38
N THR A 381 14.24 -19.28 -0.20
CA THR A 381 14.92 -19.58 1.09
C THR A 381 13.92 -20.01 2.17
N ASP A 382 12.73 -20.40 1.74
CA ASP A 382 11.59 -20.74 2.57
C ASP A 382 11.80 -22.10 3.26
N ASP A 383 11.25 -22.22 4.47
CA ASP A 383 11.35 -23.37 5.36
C ASP A 383 9.95 -23.65 5.91
N VAL A 384 9.31 -24.70 5.40
CA VAL A 384 7.90 -25.01 5.63
C VAL A 384 7.64 -26.48 5.94
N TYR A 385 6.64 -26.72 6.76
CA TYR A 385 6.18 -28.02 7.24
C TYR A 385 4.73 -28.20 6.83
N ILE A 386 4.40 -29.35 6.27
CA ILE A 386 3.07 -29.68 5.75
C ILE A 386 2.65 -31.03 6.32
N THR A 387 1.44 -31.10 6.87
CA THR A 387 0.84 -32.33 7.38
C THR A 387 -0.67 -32.28 7.25
N ASN A 388 -1.33 -33.34 7.70
CA ASN A 388 -2.76 -33.58 7.56
C ASN A 388 -3.29 -33.27 6.14
N LEU A 389 -2.58 -33.69 5.11
CA LEU A 389 -3.03 -33.56 3.72
C LEU A 389 -4.01 -34.68 3.39
N TYR A 390 -5.29 -34.35 3.22
CA TYR A 390 -6.33 -35.29 2.81
C TYR A 390 -7.48 -34.61 2.07
N PHE A 391 -8.13 -35.38 1.19
CA PHE A 391 -9.36 -35.01 0.50
C PHE A 391 -10.52 -35.66 1.22
N TYR A 392 -11.61 -34.92 1.41
CA TYR A 392 -12.79 -35.41 2.13
C TYR A 392 -14.08 -34.85 1.54
N ASN A 393 -15.17 -35.53 1.87
CA ASN A 393 -16.51 -34.98 1.75
C ASN A 393 -16.93 -34.40 3.10
N ASN A 394 -17.28 -33.11 3.14
CA ASN A 394 -17.75 -32.46 4.36
C ASN A 394 -19.23 -32.77 4.71
N GLY A 395 -19.86 -33.70 4.00
CA GLY A 395 -21.27 -34.09 4.18
C GLY A 395 -22.28 -33.05 3.69
N GLN A 396 -21.81 -31.93 3.12
CA GLN A 396 -22.65 -31.13 2.25
C GLN A 396 -22.74 -31.89 0.92
N ALA A 397 -23.94 -32.01 0.35
CA ALA A 397 -24.08 -32.44 -1.04
C ALA A 397 -23.16 -31.58 -1.93
N ASP A 398 -22.89 -31.98 -3.19
CA ASP A 398 -22.15 -31.21 -4.22
C ASP A 398 -22.62 -29.75 -4.45
N GLY A 399 -23.56 -29.26 -3.64
CA GLY A 399 -24.05 -27.90 -3.60
C GLY A 399 -23.15 -26.89 -2.89
N MET A 400 -23.63 -25.65 -2.97
CA MET A 400 -22.99 -24.43 -2.53
C MET A 400 -22.31 -24.52 -1.14
N THR A 401 -21.06 -24.05 -1.08
CA THR A 401 -20.35 -23.77 0.18
C THR A 401 -20.14 -22.27 0.36
N ILE A 402 -20.12 -21.82 1.62
CA ILE A 402 -19.93 -20.43 2.00
C ILE A 402 -19.01 -20.36 3.22
N THR A 403 -17.99 -19.50 3.17
CA THR A 403 -17.15 -19.18 4.33
C THR A 403 -17.19 -17.69 4.58
N THR A 404 -17.17 -17.27 5.84
CA THR A 404 -17.16 -15.86 6.22
C THR A 404 -15.91 -15.54 7.02
N GLU A 405 -15.06 -14.68 6.47
CA GLU A 405 -13.84 -14.21 7.12
C GLU A 405 -13.69 -12.70 6.90
N ASN A 406 -13.31 -11.95 7.93
CA ASN A 406 -13.05 -10.51 7.84
C ASN A 406 -14.18 -9.70 7.16
N GLN A 407 -15.44 -10.02 7.46
CA GLN A 407 -16.66 -9.44 6.86
C GLN A 407 -16.84 -9.70 5.35
N VAL A 408 -16.16 -10.70 4.80
CA VAL A 408 -16.35 -11.18 3.43
C VAL A 408 -16.90 -12.58 3.50
N SER A 409 -18.03 -12.82 2.84
CA SER A 409 -18.52 -14.18 2.63
C SER A 409 -18.23 -14.62 1.21
N THR A 410 -17.34 -15.59 1.05
CA THR A 410 -17.01 -16.16 -0.27
C THR A 410 -17.88 -17.38 -0.51
N VAL A 411 -18.42 -17.49 -1.71
CA VAL A 411 -19.35 -18.56 -2.10
C VAL A 411 -18.77 -19.36 -3.25
N TRP A 412 -18.80 -20.68 -3.14
CA TRP A 412 -18.35 -21.63 -4.17
C TRP A 412 -19.47 -22.58 -4.57
N GLY A 413 -19.35 -23.15 -5.77
CA GLY A 413 -20.32 -24.11 -6.32
C GLY A 413 -21.53 -23.45 -6.96
N ASP A 414 -22.61 -24.23 -7.15
CA ASP A 414 -23.87 -23.77 -7.75
C ASP A 414 -24.82 -23.19 -6.72
N ILE A 415 -25.38 -22.00 -6.97
CA ILE A 415 -26.39 -21.39 -6.09
C ILE A 415 -27.79 -21.77 -6.54
N THR A 416 -28.54 -22.43 -5.65
CA THR A 416 -29.96 -22.72 -5.82
C THR A 416 -30.82 -21.87 -4.89
N ALA A 417 -32.15 -21.86 -5.11
CA ALA A 417 -33.09 -21.19 -4.21
C ALA A 417 -33.00 -21.68 -2.75
N ALA A 418 -32.62 -22.95 -2.52
CA ALA A 418 -32.47 -23.52 -1.18
C ALA A 418 -31.24 -22.96 -0.42
N ASP A 419 -30.27 -22.38 -1.12
CA ASP A 419 -29.01 -21.88 -0.53
C ASP A 419 -29.08 -20.40 -0.15
N VAL A 420 -30.03 -19.65 -0.72
CA VAL A 420 -30.20 -18.20 -0.51
C VAL A 420 -30.25 -17.83 0.97
N ASP A 421 -30.94 -18.63 1.78
CA ASP A 421 -31.08 -18.42 3.21
C ASP A 421 -29.74 -18.43 3.95
N LYS A 422 -28.75 -19.20 3.46
CA LYS A 422 -27.39 -19.23 4.03
C LYS A 422 -26.64 -17.95 3.69
N ILE A 423 -26.74 -17.48 2.44
CA ILE A 423 -26.12 -16.24 1.97
C ILE A 423 -26.68 -15.04 2.74
N ASN A 424 -28.01 -14.94 2.84
CA ASN A 424 -28.69 -13.81 3.46
C ASN A 424 -28.50 -13.73 4.98
N LYS A 425 -28.12 -14.83 5.64
CA LYS A 425 -27.79 -14.86 7.07
C LYS A 425 -26.30 -14.60 7.35
N ALA A 426 -25.45 -14.59 6.33
CA ALA A 426 -24.02 -14.40 6.53
C ALA A 426 -23.73 -12.97 7.00
N ASN A 427 -22.99 -12.86 8.11
CA ASN A 427 -22.62 -11.58 8.71
C ASN A 427 -21.44 -10.95 7.97
N ALA A 428 -21.68 -10.43 6.77
CA ALA A 428 -20.66 -9.90 5.88
C ALA A 428 -21.11 -8.62 5.17
N MET A 429 -20.14 -7.73 4.91
CA MET A 429 -20.31 -6.50 4.13
C MET A 429 -19.99 -6.71 2.66
N ALA A 430 -19.35 -7.82 2.29
CA ALA A 430 -19.17 -8.24 0.91
C ALA A 430 -19.55 -9.71 0.76
N ILE A 431 -20.41 -10.02 -0.21
CA ILE A 431 -20.72 -11.37 -0.65
C ILE A 431 -19.96 -11.62 -1.96
N ASP A 432 -18.89 -12.41 -1.91
CA ASP A 432 -18.06 -12.73 -3.07
C ASP A 432 -18.57 -13.97 -3.80
N LEU A 433 -19.18 -13.75 -4.97
CA LEU A 433 -19.70 -14.78 -5.86
C LEU A 433 -18.79 -15.03 -7.07
N THR A 434 -17.55 -14.52 -7.05
CA THR A 434 -16.61 -14.68 -8.18
C THR A 434 -16.18 -16.14 -8.39
N LYS A 435 -16.40 -17.00 -7.38
CA LYS A 435 -16.08 -18.43 -7.35
C LYS A 435 -17.29 -19.35 -7.56
N VAL A 436 -18.45 -18.78 -7.83
CA VAL A 436 -19.67 -19.54 -8.14
C VAL A 436 -19.62 -20.12 -9.55
N THR A 437 -20.12 -21.34 -9.70
CA THR A 437 -20.20 -22.07 -10.97
C THR A 437 -21.43 -21.64 -11.76
N THR A 438 -22.64 -21.80 -11.19
CA THR A 438 -23.92 -21.31 -11.78
C THR A 438 -24.85 -20.70 -10.72
N ILE A 439 -25.84 -19.91 -11.18
CA ILE A 439 -26.90 -19.36 -10.33
C ILE A 439 -28.25 -19.68 -10.96
N ALA A 440 -29.14 -20.32 -10.21
CA ALA A 440 -30.50 -20.61 -10.65
C ALA A 440 -31.31 -19.32 -10.88
N ALA A 441 -32.24 -19.34 -11.84
CA ALA A 441 -32.96 -18.15 -12.29
C ALA A 441 -33.89 -17.52 -11.24
N ASP A 442 -34.29 -18.27 -10.22
CA ASP A 442 -35.19 -17.86 -9.13
C ASP A 442 -34.48 -17.43 -7.85
N VAL A 443 -33.14 -17.34 -7.88
CA VAL A 443 -32.32 -16.87 -6.76
C VAL A 443 -32.58 -15.39 -6.49
N ASN A 444 -32.81 -15.02 -5.23
CA ASN A 444 -32.92 -13.64 -4.77
C ASN A 444 -32.06 -13.36 -3.54
N ILE A 445 -30.91 -12.72 -3.72
CA ILE A 445 -29.97 -12.46 -2.64
C ILE A 445 -30.29 -11.10 -2.01
N THR A 446 -30.52 -11.11 -0.70
CA THR A 446 -30.75 -9.93 0.13
C THR A 446 -29.87 -10.08 1.37
N PRO A 447 -28.61 -9.59 1.30
CA PRO A 447 -27.64 -9.77 2.37
C PRO A 447 -28.16 -9.26 3.73
N LEU A 448 -27.62 -9.81 4.82
CA LEU A 448 -28.00 -9.42 6.19
C LEU A 448 -27.88 -7.91 6.42
N HIS A 449 -26.79 -7.31 5.94
CA HIS A 449 -26.53 -5.87 6.02
C HIS A 449 -27.04 -5.17 4.76
N GLU A 450 -27.88 -4.15 4.95
CA GLU A 450 -28.53 -3.40 3.86
C GLU A 450 -27.53 -2.70 2.91
N ASN A 451 -26.33 -2.42 3.42
CA ASN A 451 -25.24 -1.73 2.74
C ASN A 451 -24.14 -2.68 2.23
N ALA A 452 -24.36 -3.99 2.30
CA ALA A 452 -23.41 -4.94 1.73
C ALA A 452 -23.37 -4.83 0.20
N ILE A 453 -22.23 -5.21 -0.38
CA ILE A 453 -22.06 -5.36 -1.82
C ILE A 453 -22.07 -6.85 -2.21
N ILE A 454 -22.55 -7.15 -3.41
CA ILE A 454 -22.48 -8.48 -4.01
C ILE A 454 -21.46 -8.44 -5.14
N ILE A 455 -20.35 -9.15 -4.99
CA ILE A 455 -19.25 -9.13 -5.94
C ILE A 455 -19.42 -10.26 -6.95
N VAL A 456 -19.36 -9.91 -8.23
CA VAL A 456 -19.44 -10.86 -9.35
C VAL A 456 -18.26 -10.67 -10.30
N LYS A 457 -17.92 -11.70 -11.08
CA LYS A 457 -16.78 -11.62 -12.01
C LYS A 457 -17.19 -11.01 -13.35
N GLY A 458 -16.43 -10.03 -13.83
CA GLY A 458 -16.55 -9.46 -15.17
C GLY A 458 -15.73 -10.22 -16.21
N THR A 459 -16.00 -9.96 -17.49
CA THR A 459 -15.22 -10.50 -18.62
C THR A 459 -14.29 -9.45 -19.25
N ALA A 460 -14.38 -8.20 -18.82
CA ALA A 460 -13.59 -7.07 -19.33
C ALA A 460 -13.36 -6.02 -18.21
N ASN A 461 -12.75 -4.89 -18.58
CA ASN A 461 -12.55 -3.74 -17.69
C ASN A 461 -13.77 -2.80 -17.68
N ASP A 462 -14.97 -3.35 -17.49
CA ASP A 462 -16.23 -2.62 -17.53
C ASP A 462 -17.19 -3.08 -16.39
N ASN A 463 -18.41 -2.54 -16.38
CA ASN A 463 -19.45 -2.88 -15.42
C ASN A 463 -20.34 -4.06 -15.87
N THR A 464 -19.91 -4.83 -16.88
CA THR A 464 -20.71 -5.93 -17.44
C THR A 464 -20.37 -7.23 -16.72
N PRO A 465 -21.31 -7.83 -15.96
CA PRO A 465 -21.07 -9.13 -15.35
C PRO A 465 -21.06 -10.24 -16.40
N ASN A 466 -20.37 -11.35 -16.12
CA ASN A 466 -20.53 -12.57 -16.92
C ASN A 466 -22.01 -13.01 -16.95
N SER A 467 -22.48 -13.56 -18.08
CA SER A 467 -23.89 -13.97 -18.26
C SER A 467 -24.37 -15.01 -17.24
N LYS A 468 -23.49 -15.77 -16.58
CA LYS A 468 -23.91 -16.66 -15.48
C LYS A 468 -24.50 -15.94 -14.26
N TYR A 469 -24.31 -14.62 -14.15
CA TYR A 469 -24.88 -13.78 -13.10
C TYR A 469 -26.16 -13.05 -13.55
N ASP A 470 -26.71 -13.38 -14.73
CA ASP A 470 -27.91 -12.71 -15.28
C ASP A 470 -29.11 -12.76 -14.34
N ALA A 471 -29.25 -13.83 -13.54
CA ALA A 471 -30.32 -13.98 -12.56
C ALA A 471 -30.27 -12.92 -11.44
N ILE A 472 -29.09 -12.35 -11.16
CA ILE A 472 -28.87 -11.46 -10.01
C ILE A 472 -28.41 -10.06 -10.38
N LYS A 473 -28.03 -9.79 -11.63
CA LYS A 473 -27.38 -8.52 -12.04
C LYS A 473 -28.16 -7.25 -11.70
N ASP A 474 -29.49 -7.34 -11.64
CA ASP A 474 -30.38 -6.22 -11.36
C ASP A 474 -30.63 -5.98 -9.86
N MET A 475 -30.03 -6.81 -9.00
CA MET A 475 -30.14 -6.64 -7.54
C MET A 475 -29.36 -5.42 -7.04
N LYS A 476 -29.74 -4.96 -5.85
CA LYS A 476 -29.09 -3.83 -5.18
C LYS A 476 -27.61 -4.14 -4.96
N ASN A 477 -26.75 -3.18 -5.26
CA ASN A 477 -25.31 -3.21 -4.96
C ASN A 477 -24.57 -4.43 -5.53
N VAL A 478 -24.98 -4.93 -6.69
CA VAL A 478 -24.15 -5.87 -7.47
C VAL A 478 -23.01 -5.11 -8.12
N VAL A 479 -21.78 -5.58 -7.88
CA VAL A 479 -20.54 -4.94 -8.27
C VAL A 479 -19.66 -5.94 -9.01
N VAL A 480 -19.25 -5.57 -10.22
CA VAL A 480 -18.38 -6.36 -11.09
C VAL A 480 -16.93 -6.13 -10.71
N LEU A 481 -16.21 -7.21 -10.43
CA LEU A 481 -14.75 -7.24 -10.40
C LEU A 481 -14.24 -7.38 -11.85
N GLY A 482 -13.76 -6.28 -12.42
CA GLY A 482 -13.18 -6.23 -13.76
C GLY A 482 -11.81 -6.91 -13.84
N THR A 483 -11.35 -7.20 -15.06
CA THR A 483 -10.04 -7.85 -15.30
C THR A 483 -8.83 -6.99 -14.88
N ASP A 484 -9.05 -5.71 -14.65
CA ASP A 484 -8.09 -4.74 -14.10
C ASP A 484 -8.11 -4.66 -12.56
N GLY A 485 -8.91 -5.49 -11.89
CA GLY A 485 -9.02 -5.52 -10.44
C GLY A 485 -9.82 -4.34 -9.86
N TRP A 486 -10.55 -3.59 -10.68
CA TRP A 486 -11.47 -2.54 -10.22
C TRP A 486 -12.90 -3.07 -10.06
N TYR A 487 -13.57 -2.56 -9.03
CA TYR A 487 -14.96 -2.84 -8.73
C TYR A 487 -15.86 -1.79 -9.38
N ARG A 488 -16.87 -2.23 -10.15
CA ARG A 488 -17.79 -1.36 -10.89
C ARG A 488 -19.23 -1.80 -10.68
N PRO A 489 -20.13 -0.94 -10.18
CA PRO A 489 -21.49 -1.36 -9.89
C PRO A 489 -22.26 -1.57 -11.20
N VAL A 490 -23.11 -2.61 -11.27
CA VAL A 490 -23.94 -2.89 -12.45
C VAL A 490 -24.99 -1.79 -12.63
N ASN A 491 -25.63 -1.42 -11.52
CA ASN A 491 -26.62 -0.35 -11.39
C ASN A 491 -26.09 0.74 -10.45
N GLN A 492 -26.78 1.88 -10.33
CA GLN A 492 -26.38 2.94 -9.39
C GLN A 492 -26.14 2.35 -8.00
N LEU A 493 -24.97 2.58 -7.42
CA LEU A 493 -24.62 2.06 -6.10
C LEU A 493 -25.45 2.79 -5.03
N VAL A 494 -26.14 2.06 -4.16
CA VAL A 494 -27.03 2.65 -3.15
C VAL A 494 -26.61 2.22 -1.76
N MET A 495 -26.16 3.19 -0.97
CA MET A 495 -26.01 3.03 0.48
C MET A 495 -27.16 3.73 1.20
N THR A 496 -27.49 3.24 2.38
CA THR A 496 -28.57 3.75 3.21
C THR A 496 -28.04 4.02 4.62
N ASP A 497 -28.22 5.25 5.07
CA ASP A 497 -27.96 5.66 6.46
C ASP A 497 -29.07 5.13 7.37
N ILE A 498 -28.83 3.98 7.96
CA ILE A 498 -29.70 3.33 8.94
C ILE A 498 -28.98 3.31 10.29
N PRO A 499 -29.62 3.78 11.38
CA PRO A 499 -29.01 3.72 12.70
C PRO A 499 -28.56 2.30 13.07
N GLY A 500 -27.25 2.12 13.26
CA GLY A 500 -26.65 0.84 13.66
C GLY A 500 -26.27 -0.10 12.52
N GLU A 501 -26.63 0.21 11.28
CA GLU A 501 -26.16 -0.53 10.11
C GLU A 501 -24.81 0.04 9.63
N PRO A 502 -23.78 -0.79 9.44
CA PRO A 502 -22.48 -0.34 8.95
C PRO A 502 -22.53 0.12 7.49
N LEU A 503 -21.53 0.92 7.09
CA LEU A 503 -21.27 1.22 5.68
C LEU A 503 -20.18 0.30 5.14
N TRP A 504 -20.25 -0.06 3.86
CA TRP A 504 -19.16 -0.83 3.25
C TRP A 504 -17.91 0.03 3.11
N LYS A 505 -16.78 -0.41 3.69
CA LYS A 505 -15.50 0.34 3.73
C LYS A 505 -14.34 -0.36 3.03
N GLY A 506 -14.58 -1.51 2.38
CA GLY A 506 -13.53 -2.30 1.74
C GLY A 506 -12.75 -3.23 2.67
N GLU A 507 -13.23 -3.42 3.91
CA GLU A 507 -12.65 -4.35 4.89
C GLU A 507 -12.70 -5.79 4.36
N GLY A 508 -11.65 -6.57 4.65
CA GLY A 508 -11.53 -7.98 4.25
C GLY A 508 -11.08 -8.23 2.80
N ILE A 509 -11.40 -7.34 1.85
CA ILE A 509 -10.92 -7.44 0.45
C ILE A 509 -9.79 -6.47 0.11
N ASN A 510 -9.32 -5.68 1.08
CA ASN A 510 -8.25 -4.67 0.93
C ASN A 510 -8.46 -3.72 -0.26
N LYS A 511 -9.72 -3.35 -0.51
CA LYS A 511 -10.08 -2.42 -1.58
C LYS A 511 -11.15 -1.44 -1.14
N GLU A 512 -10.72 -0.22 -0.90
CA GLU A 512 -11.57 0.85 -0.34
C GLU A 512 -12.33 1.65 -1.41
N TRP A 513 -11.99 1.47 -2.69
CA TRP A 513 -12.52 2.25 -3.80
C TRP A 513 -13.41 1.42 -4.73
N ILE A 514 -14.58 1.97 -5.06
CA ILE A 514 -15.46 1.49 -6.14
C ILE A 514 -15.46 2.55 -7.26
N SER A 515 -15.20 2.10 -8.48
CA SER A 515 -15.27 2.94 -9.69
C SER A 515 -16.71 2.96 -10.18
N THR A 516 -17.46 4.01 -9.83
CA THR A 516 -18.87 4.13 -10.27
C THR A 516 -19.03 4.86 -11.61
N GLU A 517 -17.97 5.52 -12.09
CA GLU A 517 -17.96 6.23 -13.37
C GLU A 517 -19.25 7.07 -13.55
N LYS A 518 -19.96 6.93 -14.68
CA LYS A 518 -21.22 7.63 -14.93
C LYS A 518 -22.44 6.99 -14.28
N ILE A 519 -22.31 5.75 -13.78
CA ILE A 519 -23.39 5.03 -13.09
C ILE A 519 -23.68 5.71 -11.75
N GLY A 520 -22.63 6.21 -11.12
CA GLY A 520 -22.72 7.00 -9.90
C GLY A 520 -23.12 6.19 -8.68
N TRP A 521 -23.29 6.92 -7.58
CA TRP A 521 -23.71 6.38 -6.30
C TRP A 521 -24.66 7.35 -5.60
N LYS A 522 -25.43 6.81 -4.66
CA LYS A 522 -26.23 7.60 -3.72
C LYS A 522 -26.14 7.04 -2.30
N LEU A 523 -26.07 7.94 -1.33
CA LEU A 523 -26.28 7.65 0.09
C LEU A 523 -27.62 8.26 0.50
N THR A 524 -28.54 7.41 0.93
CA THR A 524 -29.94 7.74 1.19
C THR A 524 -30.26 7.72 2.68
N ARG A 525 -31.18 8.57 3.12
CA ARG A 525 -31.73 8.57 4.48
C ARG A 525 -33.22 8.86 4.41
N THR A 526 -34.02 8.03 5.08
CA THR A 526 -35.45 8.31 5.24
C THR A 526 -35.69 9.29 6.38
N ILE A 527 -36.33 10.42 6.08
CA ILE A 527 -36.85 11.36 7.09
C ILE A 527 -38.34 11.05 7.28
N LYS A 528 -38.67 10.50 8.45
CA LYS A 528 -40.03 10.04 8.75
C LYS A 528 -41.07 11.16 8.67
N ALA A 529 -42.29 10.82 8.29
CA ALA A 529 -43.43 11.73 8.26
C ALA A 529 -43.54 12.56 9.56
N GLY A 530 -43.70 13.88 9.42
CA GLY A 530 -43.83 14.81 10.55
C GLY A 530 -42.60 14.93 11.46
N ALA A 531 -41.47 14.29 11.13
CA ALA A 531 -40.33 14.18 12.03
C ALA A 531 -39.29 15.29 11.88
N HIS A 532 -38.57 15.54 12.98
CA HIS A 532 -37.32 16.27 12.99
C HIS A 532 -36.12 15.32 13.00
N ALA A 533 -35.07 15.70 12.29
CA ALA A 533 -33.83 14.96 12.20
C ALA A 533 -32.64 15.92 12.17
N SER A 534 -31.49 15.51 12.71
CA SER A 534 -30.24 16.24 12.50
C SER A 534 -29.49 15.68 11.30
N ILE A 535 -28.72 16.54 10.63
CA ILE A 535 -27.80 16.15 9.55
C ILE A 535 -26.49 16.93 9.63
N CYS A 536 -25.39 16.30 9.25
CA CYS A 536 -24.13 16.97 8.96
C CYS A 536 -23.49 16.25 7.78
N LEU A 537 -23.21 16.94 6.68
CA LEU A 537 -22.55 16.33 5.53
C LEU A 537 -21.03 16.43 5.66
N PRO A 538 -20.24 15.52 5.09
CA PRO A 538 -18.79 15.66 5.06
C PRO A 538 -18.33 16.87 4.25
N SER A 539 -17.08 17.28 4.45
CA SER A 539 -16.48 18.37 3.67
C SER A 539 -16.53 18.05 2.17
N GLY A 540 -16.84 19.06 1.35
CA GLY A 540 -16.93 18.92 -0.12
C GLY A 540 -18.26 18.40 -0.66
N TYR A 541 -19.20 17.98 0.21
CA TYR A 541 -20.54 17.55 -0.21
C TYR A 541 -21.59 18.61 0.07
N VAL A 542 -22.58 18.72 -0.81
CA VAL A 542 -23.69 19.68 -0.69
C VAL A 542 -24.95 19.08 -1.28
N ILE A 543 -26.09 19.27 -0.61
CA ILE A 543 -27.42 19.04 -1.19
C ILE A 543 -28.00 20.40 -1.55
N LYS A 544 -28.02 20.71 -2.85
CA LYS A 544 -28.49 22.01 -3.38
C LYS A 544 -29.99 22.06 -3.63
N THR A 545 -30.65 20.91 -3.68
CA THR A 545 -32.08 20.81 -3.94
C THR A 545 -32.67 20.00 -2.80
N ILE A 546 -33.37 20.71 -1.91
CA ILE A 546 -34.08 20.09 -0.80
C ILE A 546 -35.36 19.45 -1.35
N PRO A 547 -35.62 18.16 -1.07
CA PRO A 547 -36.88 17.53 -1.45
C PRO A 547 -38.11 18.29 -0.95
N ASP A 548 -39.15 18.35 -1.79
CA ASP A 548 -40.42 19.00 -1.44
C ASP A 548 -40.98 18.44 -0.13
N GLY A 549 -41.37 19.33 0.79
CA GLY A 549 -41.85 18.95 2.12
C GLY A 549 -40.78 18.83 3.20
N LEU A 550 -39.49 18.94 2.85
CA LEU A 550 -38.43 19.14 3.84
C LEU A 550 -38.13 20.63 4.03
N SER A 551 -37.88 21.02 5.28
CA SER A 551 -37.35 22.35 5.64
C SER A 551 -36.06 22.19 6.42
N VAL A 552 -35.02 22.94 6.01
CA VAL A 552 -33.68 22.87 6.61
C VAL A 552 -33.41 24.12 7.43
N TRP A 553 -32.92 23.93 8.64
CA TRP A 553 -32.76 24.97 9.65
C TRP A 553 -31.33 25.01 10.17
N GLN A 554 -30.74 26.21 10.10
CA GLN A 554 -29.47 26.52 10.74
C GLN A 554 -29.73 27.03 12.16
N PRO A 555 -28.99 26.54 13.17
CA PRO A 555 -29.06 27.15 14.49
C PRO A 555 -28.34 28.49 14.47
N THR A 556 -28.87 29.47 15.21
CA THR A 556 -28.33 30.83 15.21
C THR A 556 -27.74 31.22 16.55
N SER A 557 -28.29 30.72 17.66
CA SER A 557 -27.83 31.11 18.99
C SER A 557 -28.37 30.20 20.09
N TYR A 558 -27.74 30.30 21.25
CA TYR A 558 -28.18 29.75 22.52
C TYR A 558 -28.45 30.86 23.53
N ASN A 559 -29.52 30.74 24.31
CA ASN A 559 -29.84 31.59 25.46
C ASN A 559 -30.34 30.72 26.63
N LYS A 560 -29.93 31.03 27.86
CA LYS A 560 -30.26 30.22 29.05
C LYS A 560 -31.76 30.21 29.37
N GLU A 561 -32.48 31.30 29.10
CA GLU A 561 -33.89 31.45 29.42
C GLU A 561 -34.80 30.88 28.32
N THR A 562 -34.38 30.98 27.07
CA THR A 562 -35.23 30.59 25.92
C THR A 562 -34.77 29.31 25.22
N GLY A 563 -33.55 28.83 25.45
CA GLY A 563 -32.99 27.63 24.84
C GLY A 563 -32.26 27.89 23.51
N ILE A 564 -32.31 26.93 22.59
CA ILE A 564 -31.64 27.01 21.29
C ILE A 564 -32.58 27.60 20.24
N SER A 565 -32.08 28.53 19.43
CA SER A 565 -32.86 29.22 18.39
C SER A 565 -32.38 28.88 16.98
N PHE A 566 -33.33 28.72 16.06
CA PHE A 566 -33.16 28.49 14.63
C PHE A 566 -33.90 29.60 13.87
N ASN A 567 -33.22 30.69 13.56
CA ASN A 567 -33.81 31.86 12.89
C ASN A 567 -33.48 31.95 11.39
N HIS A 568 -32.83 30.93 10.83
CA HIS A 568 -32.40 30.91 9.44
C HIS A 568 -32.80 29.59 8.78
N LYS A 569 -33.82 29.66 7.91
CA LYS A 569 -34.18 28.61 6.98
C LYS A 569 -33.33 28.74 5.71
N THR A 570 -32.84 27.63 5.19
CA THR A 570 -31.99 27.56 3.99
C THR A 570 -32.54 26.55 3.00
N ASP A 571 -32.24 26.75 1.73
CA ASP A 571 -32.60 25.86 0.61
C ASP A 571 -31.43 24.95 0.19
N GLU A 572 -30.38 24.89 1.01
CA GLU A 572 -29.23 23.98 0.83
C GLU A 572 -28.75 23.38 2.16
N ILE A 573 -28.17 22.18 2.09
CA ILE A 573 -27.40 21.55 3.18
C ILE A 573 -25.95 21.55 2.75
N SER A 574 -25.13 22.43 3.34
CA SER A 574 -23.72 22.54 3.06
C SER A 574 -22.89 21.50 3.81
N GLY A 575 -21.68 21.23 3.29
CA GLY A 575 -20.71 20.33 3.90
C GLY A 575 -20.11 20.90 5.18
N ASN A 576 -19.77 20.00 6.09
CA ASN A 576 -19.09 20.25 7.35
C ASN A 576 -19.78 21.30 8.25
N PHE A 577 -21.11 21.35 8.20
CA PHE A 577 -21.95 22.17 9.08
C PHE A 577 -23.18 21.35 9.52
N PRO A 578 -23.53 21.36 10.82
CA PRO A 578 -24.68 20.62 11.33
C PRO A 578 -25.99 21.41 11.18
N PHE A 579 -27.06 20.75 10.73
CA PHE A 579 -28.40 21.30 10.51
C PHE A 579 -29.48 20.48 11.21
N VAL A 580 -30.66 21.09 11.35
CA VAL A 580 -31.90 20.37 11.67
C VAL A 580 -32.82 20.40 10.46
N ILE A 581 -33.32 19.23 10.07
CA ILE A 581 -34.29 19.05 9.00
C ILE A 581 -35.64 18.71 9.64
N ARG A 582 -36.70 19.25 9.06
CA ARG A 582 -38.08 18.92 9.40
C ARG A 582 -38.82 18.41 8.17
N ASN A 583 -39.48 17.26 8.30
CA ASN A 583 -40.49 16.80 7.34
C ASN A 583 -41.86 17.37 7.75
N THR A 584 -42.44 18.21 6.90
CA THR A 584 -43.74 18.87 7.13
C THR A 584 -44.92 18.08 6.58
N THR A 585 -44.66 16.91 5.99
CA THR A 585 -45.67 16.08 5.32
C THR A 585 -46.07 14.88 6.17
N GLU A 586 -47.15 14.23 5.78
CA GLU A 586 -47.65 12.97 6.37
C GLU A 586 -46.99 11.72 5.73
N LYS A 587 -45.97 11.90 4.88
CA LYS A 587 -45.27 10.80 4.20
C LYS A 587 -43.78 10.83 4.53
N ASP A 588 -43.16 9.66 4.52
CA ASP A 588 -41.70 9.55 4.59
C ASP A 588 -41.07 10.19 3.35
N ILE A 589 -39.96 10.90 3.53
CA ILE A 589 -39.22 11.53 2.43
C ILE A 589 -37.79 10.98 2.39
N GLU A 590 -37.32 10.56 1.22
CA GLU A 590 -35.90 10.24 0.99
C GLU A 590 -35.09 11.52 0.85
N LEU A 591 -34.07 11.67 1.68
CA LEU A 591 -32.99 12.62 1.49
C LEU A 591 -31.77 11.86 0.98
N ALA A 592 -31.13 12.34 -0.09
CA ALA A 592 -29.98 11.66 -0.67
C ALA A 592 -28.84 12.62 -1.00
N ILE A 593 -27.62 12.16 -0.78
CA ILE A 593 -26.42 12.70 -1.42
C ILE A 593 -26.13 11.78 -2.60
N SER A 594 -25.88 12.34 -3.78
CA SER A 594 -25.56 11.56 -4.98
C SER A 594 -24.47 12.24 -5.80
N ASN A 595 -23.62 11.43 -6.44
CA ASN A 595 -22.58 11.93 -7.33
C ASN A 595 -22.16 10.86 -8.35
N GLU A 596 -21.51 11.30 -9.43
CA GLU A 596 -20.79 10.44 -10.37
C GLU A 596 -19.31 10.30 -9.94
N GLY A 597 -18.63 9.28 -10.45
CA GLY A 597 -17.21 9.05 -10.23
C GLY A 597 -16.87 8.12 -9.05
N ASN A 598 -15.58 7.95 -8.79
CA ASN A 598 -15.10 6.95 -7.83
C ASN A 598 -15.49 7.32 -6.39
N ILE A 599 -15.86 6.32 -5.60
CA ILE A 599 -16.27 6.49 -4.20
C ILE A 599 -15.42 5.64 -3.26
N ASN A 600 -15.10 6.22 -2.12
CA ASN A 600 -14.50 5.57 -0.96
C ASN A 600 -15.31 6.01 0.27
N PHE A 601 -16.15 5.11 0.79
CA PHE A 601 -17.01 5.41 1.94
C PHE A 601 -16.21 5.53 3.25
N LYS A 602 -15.04 4.87 3.35
CA LYS A 602 -14.15 5.04 4.50
C LYS A 602 -13.68 6.49 4.62
N ASN A 603 -13.31 7.12 3.49
CA ASN A 603 -12.95 8.55 3.46
C ASN A 603 -14.14 9.45 3.78
N LEU A 604 -15.36 9.05 3.41
CA LEU A 604 -16.58 9.81 3.72
C LEU A 604 -16.81 9.95 5.24
N ILE A 605 -16.25 9.04 6.04
CA ILE A 605 -16.39 8.98 7.49
C ILE A 605 -15.06 9.14 8.26
N ALA A 606 -13.96 9.46 7.58
CA ALA A 606 -12.62 9.47 8.19
C ALA A 606 -12.31 10.75 8.99
N ASP A 607 -12.95 11.87 8.63
CA ASP A 607 -12.64 13.17 9.23
C ASP A 607 -13.42 13.41 10.53
N THR A 608 -12.90 14.31 11.36
CA THR A 608 -13.67 14.83 12.51
C THR A 608 -14.65 15.89 12.02
N ALA A 609 -15.93 15.74 12.36
CA ALA A 609 -16.94 16.73 12.03
C ALA A 609 -16.73 18.05 12.80
N ASN A 610 -17.01 19.18 12.14
CA ASN A 610 -16.93 20.48 12.78
C ASN A 610 -17.93 20.63 13.94
N LYS A 611 -17.53 21.44 14.92
CA LYS A 611 -18.38 21.92 16.02
C LYS A 611 -18.72 23.37 15.77
N TYR A 612 -20.01 23.70 15.85
CA TYR A 612 -20.51 25.07 15.70
C TYR A 612 -20.95 25.63 17.05
N GLN A 613 -20.32 26.72 17.48
CA GLN A 613 -20.62 27.34 18.78
C GLN A 613 -21.90 28.16 18.68
N LEU A 614 -22.87 27.86 19.54
CA LEU A 614 -24.16 28.59 19.60
C LEU A 614 -24.13 29.73 20.62
N GLY A 615 -23.20 29.66 21.57
CA GLY A 615 -23.05 30.64 22.63
C GLY A 615 -22.31 30.05 23.81
N SER A 616 -22.31 30.79 24.91
CA SER A 616 -21.70 30.38 26.17
C SER A 616 -22.58 30.76 27.35
N SER A 617 -22.59 29.93 28.39
CA SER A 617 -23.19 30.25 29.68
C SER A 617 -22.33 29.67 30.79
N GLU A 618 -22.08 30.47 31.83
CA GLU A 618 -21.34 30.05 33.04
C GLU A 618 -19.97 29.41 32.73
N GLY A 619 -19.25 29.96 31.74
CA GLY A 619 -17.91 29.47 31.36
C GLY A 619 -17.91 28.20 30.50
N THR A 620 -19.08 27.64 30.18
CA THR A 620 -19.22 26.49 29.27
C THR A 620 -19.80 26.93 27.93
N SER A 621 -19.24 26.43 26.84
CA SER A 621 -19.74 26.70 25.48
C SER A 621 -20.76 25.67 25.07
N VAL A 622 -21.87 26.11 24.48
CA VAL A 622 -22.88 25.25 23.87
C VAL A 622 -22.52 25.03 22.41
N TRP A 623 -22.42 23.76 22.01
CA TRP A 623 -22.00 23.38 20.67
C TRP A 623 -23.08 22.56 19.98
N PHE A 624 -23.19 22.74 18.65
CA PHE A 624 -23.82 21.78 17.76
C PHE A 624 -22.71 21.06 16.98
N CYS A 625 -22.62 19.74 17.15
CA CYS A 625 -21.53 18.91 16.68
C CYS A 625 -22.04 17.94 15.62
N GLY A 626 -21.40 17.87 14.46
CA GLY A 626 -21.63 16.75 13.55
C GLY A 626 -21.02 15.45 14.10
N ASN A 627 -21.45 14.31 13.55
CA ASN A 627 -20.86 13.01 13.78
C ASN A 627 -20.55 12.34 12.44
N PHE A 628 -19.29 11.97 12.23
CA PHE A 628 -18.87 11.12 11.11
C PHE A 628 -18.43 9.73 11.57
N GLU A 629 -18.31 9.47 12.87
CA GLU A 629 -18.00 8.12 13.36
C GLU A 629 -19.15 7.15 13.05
N GLU A 630 -18.79 5.93 12.65
CA GLU A 630 -19.74 4.86 12.28
C GLU A 630 -20.75 4.55 13.39
N ALA A 631 -20.34 4.68 14.64
CA ALA A 631 -21.25 4.67 15.78
C ALA A 631 -20.63 5.42 16.97
N LEU A 632 -21.03 6.67 17.17
CA LEU A 632 -20.72 7.40 18.40
C LEU A 632 -21.70 6.96 19.50
N GLU A 633 -21.21 6.26 20.52
CA GLU A 633 -22.02 5.93 21.70
C GLU A 633 -22.03 7.09 22.70
N THR A 634 -23.22 7.60 22.98
CA THR A 634 -23.42 8.72 23.91
C THR A 634 -23.08 8.34 25.36
N ASP A 635 -22.36 9.22 26.07
CA ASP A 635 -21.86 8.98 27.44
C ASP A 635 -22.63 9.75 28.53
N GLY A 636 -23.63 10.52 28.12
CA GLY A 636 -24.36 11.45 28.99
C GLY A 636 -23.93 12.91 28.80
N THR A 637 -22.95 13.23 27.97
CA THR A 637 -22.58 14.62 27.65
C THR A 637 -23.26 15.15 26.39
N GLN A 638 -23.79 14.25 25.54
CA GLN A 638 -24.49 14.57 24.32
C GLN A 638 -26.00 14.74 24.55
N TRP A 639 -26.58 15.65 23.78
CA TRP A 639 -28.01 15.88 23.70
C TRP A 639 -28.47 15.64 22.27
N ILE A 640 -29.49 14.80 22.09
CA ILE A 640 -30.03 14.42 20.78
C ILE A 640 -31.41 15.02 20.58
N ILE A 641 -31.80 15.20 19.32
CA ILE A 641 -33.14 15.68 18.98
C ILE A 641 -34.17 14.62 19.39
N LYS A 642 -35.15 15.05 20.19
CA LYS A 642 -36.36 14.31 20.50
C LYS A 642 -37.47 14.85 19.61
N ASN A 643 -37.99 13.97 18.75
CA ASN A 643 -39.07 14.33 17.84
C ASN A 643 -40.41 14.37 18.58
N GLU A 644 -41.09 15.51 18.57
CA GLU A 644 -42.40 15.73 19.21
C GLU A 644 -43.43 16.21 18.17
N GLY A 645 -43.29 15.75 16.93
CA GLY A 645 -44.16 16.08 15.81
C GLY A 645 -43.91 17.49 15.28
N PHE A 646 -44.89 18.39 15.40
CA PHE A 646 -44.74 19.78 14.96
C PHE A 646 -43.62 20.52 15.73
N ASN A 647 -43.39 20.13 16.98
CA ASN A 647 -42.32 20.66 17.82
C ASN A 647 -41.11 19.74 17.83
N ALA A 648 -39.94 20.29 18.13
CA ALA A 648 -38.76 19.52 18.46
C ALA A 648 -38.20 19.98 19.81
N SER A 649 -37.68 19.02 20.55
CA SER A 649 -36.90 19.24 21.76
C SER A 649 -35.60 18.46 21.68
N ILE A 650 -34.79 18.57 22.72
CA ILE A 650 -33.55 17.81 22.89
C ILE A 650 -33.58 17.07 24.22
N VAL A 651 -32.94 15.91 24.25
CA VAL A 651 -32.83 15.10 25.46
C VAL A 651 -31.40 14.65 25.65
N LYS A 652 -30.94 14.67 26.91
CA LYS A 652 -29.62 14.16 27.29
C LYS A 652 -29.57 12.65 27.05
N ALA A 653 -28.60 12.18 26.29
CA ALA A 653 -28.50 10.80 25.84
C ALA A 653 -27.32 10.09 26.48
N LYS A 654 -27.53 8.84 26.90
CA LYS A 654 -26.49 7.90 27.38
C LYS A 654 -26.81 6.50 26.86
N GLY A 655 -25.84 5.83 26.23
CA GLY A 655 -25.99 4.52 25.60
C GLY A 655 -26.73 4.52 24.27
N VAL A 656 -27.18 5.69 23.78
CA VAL A 656 -27.74 5.83 22.43
C VAL A 656 -26.59 5.95 21.44
N LYS A 657 -26.65 5.22 20.31
CA LYS A 657 -25.69 5.35 19.20
C LYS A 657 -26.14 6.41 18.21
N ILE A 658 -25.22 7.30 17.85
CA ILE A 658 -25.38 8.28 16.79
C ILE A 658 -24.54 7.79 15.60
N SER A 659 -25.18 7.41 14.50
CA SER A 659 -24.45 6.96 13.30
C SER A 659 -23.97 8.15 12.46
N PRO A 660 -23.16 7.96 11.41
CA PRO A 660 -22.59 9.03 10.60
C PRO A 660 -23.65 9.96 10.04
N PHE A 661 -23.21 11.14 9.63
CA PHE A 661 -24.01 12.18 9.00
C PHE A 661 -25.16 12.74 9.85
N ARG A 662 -25.13 12.49 11.16
CA ARG A 662 -26.03 13.10 12.15
C ARG A 662 -25.30 14.19 12.92
N ALA A 663 -26.07 14.95 13.69
CA ALA A 663 -25.52 15.93 14.62
C ALA A 663 -26.18 15.85 16.00
N TYR A 664 -25.49 16.34 17.01
CA TYR A 664 -25.88 16.34 18.42
C TYR A 664 -25.36 17.60 19.10
N PHE A 665 -25.93 17.96 20.26
CA PHE A 665 -25.48 19.10 21.04
C PHE A 665 -24.63 18.67 22.23
N THR A 666 -23.74 19.56 22.69
CA THR A 666 -22.98 19.37 23.93
C THR A 666 -22.89 20.69 24.71
N GLY A 667 -22.53 20.59 25.99
CA GLY A 667 -22.30 21.76 26.84
C GLY A 667 -23.56 22.50 27.29
N ILE A 668 -24.74 21.87 27.16
CA ILE A 668 -26.01 22.44 27.58
C ILE A 668 -26.11 22.43 29.12
N PRO A 669 -26.24 23.60 29.78
CA PRO A 669 -26.36 23.68 31.24
C PRO A 669 -27.62 23.02 31.80
N GLU A 670 -27.57 22.60 33.07
CA GLU A 670 -28.76 22.11 33.77
C GLU A 670 -29.82 23.21 33.93
N GLY A 671 -31.09 22.83 33.79
CA GLY A 671 -32.23 23.75 33.88
C GLY A 671 -32.52 24.55 32.62
N THR A 672 -31.70 24.43 31.58
CA THR A 672 -31.97 25.02 30.26
C THR A 672 -33.24 24.41 29.65
N PRO A 673 -34.13 25.21 29.02
CA PRO A 673 -35.28 24.68 28.29
C PRO A 673 -34.85 23.70 27.19
N GLU A 674 -35.41 22.50 27.21
CA GLU A 674 -35.15 21.44 26.21
C GLU A 674 -35.76 21.73 24.84
N LYS A 675 -36.55 22.80 24.70
CA LYS A 675 -37.27 23.14 23.46
C LYS A 675 -36.35 23.76 22.42
N LEU A 676 -36.51 23.34 21.15
CA LEU A 676 -35.91 23.99 19.99
C LEU A 676 -36.87 25.04 19.43
N ASN A 677 -36.39 26.27 19.26
CA ASN A 677 -37.22 27.40 18.80
C ASN A 677 -36.94 27.71 17.33
N PHE A 678 -37.88 27.36 16.45
CA PHE A 678 -37.82 27.70 15.04
C PHE A 678 -38.59 28.98 14.78
N ASN A 679 -37.93 29.96 14.14
CA ASN A 679 -38.54 31.22 13.75
C ASN A 679 -38.52 31.32 12.22
N ASP A 680 -39.67 31.07 11.60
CA ASP A 680 -39.87 31.16 10.15
C ASP A 680 -40.05 32.59 9.66
N LYS A 681 -40.15 33.59 10.55
CA LYS A 681 -40.52 34.99 10.24
C LYS A 681 -41.85 35.14 9.48
N GLU A 682 -42.55 34.04 9.23
CA GLU A 682 -43.94 34.02 8.84
C GLU A 682 -44.73 34.42 10.09
N THR A 683 -45.63 35.39 9.96
CA THR A 683 -46.50 35.71 11.08
C THR A 683 -47.32 34.46 11.39
N THR A 684 -47.08 33.86 12.54
CA THR A 684 -47.97 32.84 13.10
C THR A 684 -49.29 33.53 13.39
N GLY A 685 -50.13 33.64 12.37
CA GLY A 685 -51.56 33.76 12.59
C GLY A 685 -51.92 32.63 13.52
N ILE A 686 -52.26 32.95 14.77
CA ILE A 686 -52.82 31.97 15.70
C ILE A 686 -54.09 31.44 15.02
N THR A 687 -53.98 30.29 14.37
CA THR A 687 -55.09 29.67 13.65
C THR A 687 -55.99 28.91 14.61
N ASN A 688 -55.46 28.41 15.73
CA ASN A 688 -56.22 27.81 16.83
C ASN A 688 -55.49 27.95 18.19
N VAL A 689 -56.26 28.18 19.24
CA VAL A 689 -55.85 28.07 20.65
C VAL A 689 -56.57 26.85 21.24
N ASN A 690 -55.85 25.81 21.66
CA ASN A 690 -56.43 24.68 22.38
C ASN A 690 -56.73 25.08 23.83
N ALA A 691 -57.75 25.92 24.01
CA ALA A 691 -58.43 26.12 25.29
C ALA A 691 -59.83 25.52 25.14
N ALA A 692 -60.36 24.89 26.19
CA ALA A 692 -61.75 24.47 26.20
C ALA A 692 -62.64 25.66 25.85
N GLU A 693 -63.56 25.52 24.90
CA GLU A 693 -64.51 26.58 24.57
C GLU A 693 -65.27 26.96 25.84
N SER A 694 -64.95 28.12 26.41
CA SER A 694 -65.82 28.74 27.39
C SER A 694 -67.05 29.25 26.64
N ASN A 695 -68.19 28.60 26.83
CA ASN A 695 -69.50 29.04 26.35
C ASN A 695 -70.08 30.18 27.21
N ASP A 696 -69.22 31.05 27.75
CA ASP A 696 -69.65 32.23 28.47
C ASP A 696 -69.71 33.40 27.48
N ASP A 697 -70.92 33.89 27.19
CA ASP A 697 -71.18 35.05 26.31
C ASP A 697 -70.50 36.36 26.77
N THR A 698 -69.72 36.30 27.85
CA THR A 698 -68.88 37.37 28.37
C THR A 698 -67.89 37.91 27.33
N LEU A 699 -67.85 39.25 27.21
CA LEU A 699 -66.90 39.99 26.37
C LEU A 699 -65.69 40.41 27.21
N TYR A 700 -64.49 40.34 26.64
CA TYR A 700 -63.26 40.88 27.24
C TYR A 700 -62.62 41.89 26.30
N ASN A 701 -62.06 42.98 26.80
CA ASN A 701 -61.24 43.87 25.96
C ASN A 701 -59.84 43.27 25.72
N LEU A 702 -59.03 43.93 24.88
CA LEU A 702 -57.67 43.46 24.57
C LEU A 702 -56.71 43.42 25.78
N ALA A 703 -57.06 44.09 26.87
CA ALA A 703 -56.31 44.03 28.14
C ALA A 703 -56.79 42.89 29.07
N GLY A 704 -57.70 42.04 28.60
CA GLY A 704 -58.23 40.91 29.37
C GLY A 704 -59.25 41.31 30.44
N GLN A 705 -59.76 42.54 30.42
CA GLN A 705 -60.78 43.00 31.36
C GLN A 705 -62.16 42.63 30.83
N LYS A 706 -63.03 42.10 31.70
CA LYS A 706 -64.44 41.83 31.37
C LYS A 706 -65.14 43.16 31.04
N VAL A 707 -65.80 43.21 29.89
CA VAL A 707 -66.57 44.36 29.41
C VAL A 707 -68.02 43.96 29.11
N ASN A 708 -68.90 44.94 29.05
CA ASN A 708 -70.31 44.73 28.70
C ASN A 708 -70.57 45.11 27.23
N ALA A 709 -71.80 44.87 26.75
CA ALA A 709 -72.18 45.15 25.36
C ALA A 709 -72.14 46.63 24.95
N ALA A 710 -71.99 47.57 25.90
CA ALA A 710 -71.87 49.00 25.60
C ALA A 710 -70.42 49.41 25.22
N TYR A 711 -69.43 48.55 25.47
CA TYR A 711 -68.04 48.81 25.09
C TYR A 711 -67.91 48.85 23.56
N LYS A 712 -67.33 49.92 23.03
CA LYS A 712 -67.07 50.09 21.59
C LYS A 712 -65.61 49.80 21.29
N GLY A 713 -65.37 48.84 20.40
CA GLY A 713 -64.00 48.44 20.04
C GLY A 713 -63.87 46.95 19.80
N ILE A 714 -62.62 46.48 19.77
CA ILE A 714 -62.28 45.07 19.59
C ILE A 714 -62.42 44.37 20.94
N VAL A 715 -63.24 43.32 20.97
CA VAL A 715 -63.43 42.44 22.13
C VAL A 715 -63.09 41.00 21.77
N ILE A 716 -62.78 40.20 22.79
CA ILE A 716 -62.61 38.76 22.70
C ILE A 716 -63.86 38.11 23.30
N LYS A 717 -64.51 37.23 22.54
CA LYS A 717 -65.67 36.42 22.97
C LYS A 717 -65.43 34.98 22.49
N ASN A 718 -65.52 34.00 23.38
CA ASN A 718 -65.28 32.58 23.07
C ASN A 718 -63.96 32.35 22.29
N GLY A 719 -62.88 33.03 22.70
CA GLY A 719 -61.57 32.94 22.05
C GLY A 719 -61.45 33.63 20.68
N LYS A 720 -62.50 34.26 20.16
CA LYS A 720 -62.50 34.96 18.85
C LYS A 720 -62.60 36.48 19.03
N LYS A 721 -61.98 37.23 18.12
CA LYS A 721 -62.05 38.71 18.09
C LYS A 721 -63.32 39.16 17.40
N TYR A 722 -64.07 40.08 18.03
CA TYR A 722 -65.25 40.72 17.47
C TYR A 722 -65.10 42.24 17.55
N ILE A 723 -65.72 42.97 16.62
CA ILE A 723 -65.87 44.42 16.72
C ILE A 723 -67.28 44.69 17.24
N VAL A 724 -67.36 45.30 18.42
CA VAL A 724 -68.62 45.86 18.94
C VAL A 724 -68.70 47.30 18.43
N LYS A 725 -69.54 47.49 17.41
CA LYS A 725 -69.83 48.80 16.81
C LYS A 725 -70.85 49.55 17.62
#